data_AF-A0A2P5Z6N2-F1
#
_entry.id   AF-A0A2P5Z6N2-F1
#
_cell.length_a   1.000
_cell.length_b   1.000
_cell.length_c   1.000
_cell.angle_alpha   90.00
_cell.angle_beta   90.00
_cell.angle_gamma   90.00
#
_symmetry.space_group_name_H-M   'P 1'
#
loop_
_entity.id
_entity.type
_entity.pdbx_description
1 polymer ?
#
loop_
_entity_poly.entity_id
_entity_poly.type
_entity_poly.pdbx_seq_one_letter_code
_entity_poly.pdbx_strand_id
1 'polypeptide(L)'
;MSGIPAAVPTPPPSLQQQTQRLLAQVQQAQSRQAQADADIERHLPAVEQAAAAIRHRFAAHAKSAARAAVRRERRRAWGSALLLRPLLPDWRWRAALIGMLVLVLPWTSAHWLGETRSFLVWWRQVGLHGDGGLLLQSLLPSLLAYGLLVVAGAQLLAWHHSHAERRALQAFARLPLALVQVADAAQHDPGSTYPVTRAPWPQRALHGRWSIPATHGDLSGARLLALHDGSEDPRLQALVVLPDATHAAALILLDADLAADATPSLQSLALALAEDAAVDGAPIAALHDHVQAWEVARGQQRALQQRLQSLDAVQRHWADVALLDSTLDQILKLVDLFVSGRQPAPKGMLLHGPPGTGKTLIARKLARHAGCHFEALGVADLKAAHVGHTGPKVQAIWQRCRAHAPAILFIDECESVFARRGGADSDSFGAELVQTFLAEWDGFHAANGQVLVIGATNRPALLDDAILSRFTASIAIGLPDAAARARILGAELQRAGFTLAPDAQVIADSTGLSGRDLHTLVARVAAECVDGTLDNATLLAHLRALRGKGSTAVATLGWDDIVLPAATVEEFVGLGKELRNAETLATLGVPVPRGILMVGPPGTGKTQVARILASQSGLAFIALSSADLKAGYLGQSGQRVQAAFERARAQAPCIVFVDELDIVAPARGADGDGDDAYTREIVGQLLQELDGVSSHAGQVFLLAASNHATAIDPALLSRLDRQIVIALPDHAARAAIVARLLRGKPLDLDAAAAASWIADRSDGQSGRDLHNWISRAMRRAVRRTLQHSDDASGTRLQWDDLVETANATM
;
A
#
# COMPACT_ATOMS: atom_id res chain seq x y z
N MET A 1 22.61 21.65 -7.39
CA MET A 1 23.02 21.21 -6.04
C MET A 1 21.75 20.89 -5.26
N SER A 2 21.64 19.63 -4.84
CA SER A 2 20.74 19.08 -3.80
C SER A 2 19.35 19.70 -3.63
N GLY A 3 18.40 19.27 -4.47
CA GLY A 3 16.98 19.30 -4.09
C GLY A 3 16.77 18.33 -2.93
N ILE A 4 16.63 18.86 -1.72
CA ILE A 4 16.23 18.10 -0.54
C ILE A 4 14.80 17.62 -0.81
N PRO A 5 14.51 16.30 -0.81
CA PRO A 5 13.15 15.84 -1.00
C PRO A 5 12.29 16.39 0.14
N ALA A 6 11.22 17.09 -0.24
CA ALA A 6 10.21 17.63 0.67
C ALA A 6 9.81 16.56 1.70
N ALA A 7 9.72 16.95 2.96
CA ALA A 7 9.31 16.06 4.03
C ALA A 7 7.93 15.47 3.68
N VAL A 8 7.92 14.19 3.33
CA VAL A 8 6.70 13.41 3.10
C VAL A 8 5.87 13.49 4.38
N PRO A 9 4.56 13.79 4.32
CA PRO A 9 3.72 13.81 5.51
C PRO A 9 3.88 12.50 6.27
N THR A 10 4.13 12.60 7.58
CA THR A 10 4.43 11.45 8.43
C THR A 10 3.35 10.39 8.27
N PRO A 11 3.69 9.15 7.85
CA PRO A 11 2.71 8.08 7.72
C PRO A 11 2.09 7.78 9.08
N PRO A 12 0.90 7.18 9.13
CA PRO A 12 0.28 6.84 10.41
C PRO A 12 1.13 5.80 11.18
N PRO A 13 1.06 5.77 12.52
CA PRO A 13 2.02 5.07 13.37
C PRO A 13 2.04 3.54 13.15
N SER A 14 0.92 2.92 12.76
CA SER A 14 0.86 1.47 12.49
C SER A 14 1.60 1.12 11.19
N LEU A 15 1.39 1.90 10.13
CA LEU A 15 2.09 1.76 8.86
C LEU A 15 3.56 2.13 8.99
N GLN A 16 3.91 3.12 9.82
CA GLN A 16 5.31 3.40 10.18
C GLN A 16 5.99 2.20 10.83
N GLN A 17 5.35 1.56 11.81
CA GLN A 17 5.88 0.35 12.45
C GLN A 17 6.03 -0.80 11.44
N GLN A 18 5.07 -0.96 10.53
CA GLN A 18 5.13 -1.98 9.48
C GLN A 18 6.25 -1.70 8.48
N THR A 19 6.41 -0.45 8.02
CA THR A 19 7.50 -0.02 7.16
C THR A 19 8.85 -0.20 7.85
N GLN A 20 8.99 0.15 9.13
CA GLN A 20 10.21 -0.05 9.91
C GLN A 20 10.58 -1.54 10.03
N ARG A 21 9.59 -2.41 10.31
CA ARG A 21 9.81 -3.87 10.33
C ARG A 21 10.26 -4.40 8.97
N LEU A 22 9.64 -3.95 7.88
CA LEU A 22 10.03 -4.35 6.53
C LEU A 22 11.44 -3.85 6.18
N LEU A 23 11.78 -2.61 6.53
CA LEU A 23 13.12 -2.05 6.32
C LEU A 23 14.18 -2.88 7.04
N ALA A 24 13.93 -3.28 8.29
CA ALA A 24 14.83 -4.16 9.03
C ALA A 24 14.98 -5.53 8.34
N GLN A 25 13.89 -6.12 7.83
CA GLN A 25 13.94 -7.36 7.06
C GLN A 25 14.72 -7.22 5.75
N VAL A 26 14.56 -6.11 5.03
CA VAL A 26 15.32 -5.81 3.81
C VAL A 26 16.81 -5.68 4.11
N GLN A 27 17.18 -4.99 5.19
CA GLN A 27 18.58 -4.89 5.62
C GLN A 27 19.18 -6.26 5.97
N GLN A 28 18.43 -7.11 6.67
CA GLN A 28 18.86 -8.46 6.99
C GLN A 28 18.99 -9.35 5.73
N ALA A 29 18.09 -9.20 4.76
CA ALA A 29 18.18 -9.92 3.49
C ALA A 29 19.38 -9.44 2.65
N GLN A 30 19.67 -8.14 2.66
CA GLN A 30 20.84 -7.54 2.02
C GLN A 30 22.15 -8.07 2.61
N SER A 31 22.26 -8.17 3.94
CA SER A 31 23.47 -8.70 4.58
C SER A 31 23.70 -10.17 4.25
N ARG A 32 22.63 -10.99 4.22
CA ARG A 32 22.71 -12.39 3.80
C ARG A 32 23.15 -12.54 2.35
N GLN A 33 22.63 -11.70 1.45
CA GLN A 33 23.04 -11.71 0.05
C GLN A 33 24.53 -11.35 -0.07
N ALA A 34 25.00 -10.30 0.61
CA ALA A 34 26.40 -9.89 0.59
C ALA A 34 27.34 -10.97 1.14
N GLN A 35 26.91 -11.71 2.17
CA GLN A 35 27.66 -12.85 2.68
C GLN A 35 27.74 -14.00 1.66
N ALA A 36 26.63 -14.31 0.98
CA ALA A 36 26.60 -15.31 -0.08
C ALA A 36 27.46 -14.92 -1.29
N ASP A 37 27.48 -13.63 -1.67
CA ASP A 37 28.37 -13.08 -2.69
C ASP A 37 29.84 -13.30 -2.31
N ALA A 38 30.23 -12.99 -1.07
CA ALA A 38 31.59 -13.18 -0.57
C ALA A 38 32.01 -14.66 -0.52
N ASP A 39 31.09 -15.57 -0.21
CA ASP A 39 31.35 -17.01 -0.22
C ASP A 39 31.56 -17.53 -1.65
N ILE A 40 30.76 -17.06 -2.63
CA ILE A 40 30.97 -17.37 -4.05
C ILE A 40 32.37 -16.92 -4.51
N GLU A 41 32.78 -15.69 -4.20
CA GLU A 41 34.10 -15.15 -4.57
C GLU A 41 35.25 -15.96 -3.95
N ARG A 42 35.05 -16.53 -2.74
CA ARG A 42 36.06 -17.38 -2.08
C ARG A 42 36.23 -18.73 -2.75
N HIS A 43 35.16 -19.31 -3.29
CA HIS A 43 35.16 -20.66 -3.87
C HIS A 43 35.43 -20.68 -5.39
N LEU A 44 35.20 -19.56 -6.10
CA LEU A 44 35.41 -19.47 -7.54
C LEU A 44 36.84 -19.83 -8.01
N PRO A 45 37.93 -19.37 -7.37
CA PRO A 45 39.29 -19.68 -7.82
C PRO A 45 39.61 -21.18 -7.82
N ALA A 46 39.03 -21.95 -6.90
CA ALA A 46 39.23 -23.40 -6.83
C ALA A 46 38.64 -24.11 -8.06
N VAL A 47 37.49 -23.63 -8.56
CA VAL A 47 36.85 -24.17 -9.78
C VAL A 47 37.67 -23.80 -11.02
N GLU A 48 38.18 -22.57 -11.09
CA GLU A 48 39.03 -22.13 -12.20
C GLU A 48 40.33 -22.95 -12.29
N GLN A 49 40.96 -23.23 -11.13
CA GLN A 49 42.14 -24.09 -11.05
C GLN A 49 41.83 -25.53 -11.50
N ALA A 50 40.71 -26.09 -11.05
CA ALA A 50 40.26 -27.42 -11.48
C ALA A 50 40.02 -27.50 -12.99
N ALA A 51 39.31 -26.51 -13.56
CA ALA A 51 39.08 -26.43 -15.00
C ALA A 51 40.39 -26.31 -15.81
N ALA A 52 41.37 -25.55 -15.32
CA ALA A 52 42.68 -25.43 -15.94
C ALA A 52 43.46 -26.76 -15.91
N ALA A 53 43.43 -27.49 -14.79
CA ALA A 53 44.06 -28.80 -14.64
C ALA A 53 43.43 -29.85 -15.58
N ILE A 54 42.10 -29.89 -15.65
CA ILE A 54 41.36 -30.75 -16.59
C ILE A 54 41.73 -30.43 -18.03
N ARG A 55 41.84 -29.14 -18.39
CA ARG A 55 42.24 -28.71 -19.74
C ARG A 55 43.62 -29.21 -20.14
N HIS A 56 44.58 -29.15 -19.22
CA HIS A 56 45.93 -29.64 -19.46
C HIS A 56 45.94 -31.17 -19.72
N ARG A 57 45.17 -31.93 -18.92
CA ARG A 57 45.03 -33.39 -19.10
C ARG A 57 44.28 -33.74 -20.37
N PHE A 58 43.24 -32.99 -20.73
CA PHE A 58 42.52 -33.17 -21.99
C PHE A 58 43.44 -33.09 -23.21
N ALA A 59 44.33 -32.10 -23.24
CA ALA A 59 45.34 -31.98 -24.29
C ALA A 59 46.33 -33.18 -24.30
N ALA A 60 46.66 -33.74 -23.15
CA ALA A 60 47.52 -34.93 -23.04
C ALA A 60 46.81 -36.20 -23.54
N HIS A 61 45.56 -36.43 -23.14
CA HIS A 61 44.73 -37.54 -23.62
C HIS A 61 44.53 -37.48 -25.14
N ALA A 62 44.28 -36.29 -25.69
CA ALA A 62 44.14 -36.10 -27.13
C ALA A 62 45.43 -36.43 -27.90
N LYS A 63 46.60 -36.04 -27.37
CA LYS A 63 47.90 -36.44 -27.95
C LYS A 63 48.11 -37.96 -27.89
N SER A 64 47.70 -38.61 -26.81
CA SER A 64 47.76 -40.08 -26.67
C SER A 64 46.84 -40.78 -27.67
N ALA A 65 45.59 -40.35 -27.78
CA ALA A 65 44.60 -40.85 -28.73
C ALA A 65 45.07 -40.68 -30.18
N ALA A 66 45.63 -39.51 -30.52
CA ALA A 66 46.20 -39.26 -31.84
C ALA A 66 47.37 -40.22 -32.17
N ARG A 67 48.24 -40.54 -31.20
CA ARG A 67 49.31 -41.54 -31.38
C ARG A 67 48.74 -42.95 -31.54
N ALA A 68 47.70 -43.30 -30.79
CA ALA A 68 47.02 -44.59 -30.90
C ALA A 68 46.35 -44.76 -32.28
N ALA A 69 45.75 -43.71 -32.82
CA ALA A 69 45.21 -43.68 -34.18
C ALA A 69 46.28 -44.04 -35.23
N VAL A 70 47.46 -43.39 -35.18
CA VAL A 70 48.58 -43.72 -36.08
C VAL A 70 49.03 -45.18 -35.92
N ARG A 71 49.09 -45.70 -34.69
CA ARG A 71 49.50 -47.10 -34.44
C ARG A 71 48.48 -48.10 -35.02
N ARG A 72 47.18 -47.83 -34.91
CA ARG A 72 46.11 -48.66 -35.49
C ARG A 72 46.20 -48.70 -37.01
N GLU A 73 46.32 -47.54 -37.65
CA GLU A 73 46.46 -47.46 -39.11
C GLU A 73 47.78 -48.06 -39.60
N ARG A 74 48.86 -47.94 -38.82
CA ARG A 74 50.12 -48.63 -39.11
C ARG A 74 49.93 -50.14 -39.16
N ARG A 75 49.18 -50.74 -38.23
CA ARG A 75 48.88 -52.20 -38.23
C ARG A 75 48.09 -52.62 -39.49
N ARG A 76 47.12 -51.81 -39.93
CA ARG A 76 46.34 -52.06 -41.16
C ARG A 76 47.16 -51.87 -42.44
N ALA A 77 48.10 -50.92 -42.42
CA ALA A 77 48.93 -50.58 -43.58
C ALA A 77 50.03 -51.61 -43.88
N TRP A 78 50.31 -52.60 -43.02
CA TRP A 78 51.35 -53.60 -43.28
C TRP A 78 51.10 -54.38 -44.58
N GLY A 79 49.86 -54.78 -44.86
CA GLY A 79 49.53 -55.53 -46.09
C GLY A 79 49.75 -54.72 -47.37
N SER A 80 49.35 -53.44 -47.38
CA SER A 80 49.54 -52.56 -48.53
C SER A 80 50.99 -52.06 -48.67
N ALA A 81 51.69 -51.88 -47.55
CA ALA A 81 53.10 -51.51 -47.51
C ALA A 81 54.03 -52.64 -47.93
N LEU A 82 53.69 -53.90 -47.63
CA LEU A 82 54.38 -55.10 -48.13
C LEU A 82 54.38 -55.17 -49.66
N LEU A 83 53.48 -54.47 -50.35
CA LEU A 83 53.43 -54.36 -51.80
C LEU A 83 54.07 -53.07 -52.34
N LEU A 84 54.65 -52.24 -51.47
CA LEU A 84 55.24 -50.91 -51.74
C LEU A 84 54.35 -49.94 -52.55
N ARG A 85 53.05 -50.23 -52.65
CA ARG A 85 52.02 -49.38 -53.28
C ARG A 85 52.07 -47.90 -52.87
N PRO A 86 52.41 -47.54 -51.61
CA PRO A 86 52.36 -46.14 -51.17
C PRO A 86 53.55 -45.30 -51.65
N LEU A 87 54.72 -45.92 -51.75
CA LEU A 87 55.95 -45.26 -52.17
C LEU A 87 56.05 -45.23 -53.70
N LEU A 88 55.53 -46.27 -54.36
CA LEU A 88 55.55 -46.44 -55.80
C LEU A 88 54.14 -46.84 -56.30
N PRO A 89 53.26 -45.88 -56.58
CA PRO A 89 51.88 -46.16 -56.99
C PRO A 89 51.80 -46.89 -58.34
N ASP A 90 52.79 -46.73 -59.21
CA ASP A 90 52.89 -47.44 -60.48
C ASP A 90 53.61 -48.79 -60.34
N TRP A 91 53.02 -49.83 -60.95
CA TRP A 91 53.57 -51.19 -60.89
C TRP A 91 54.92 -51.32 -61.60
N ARG A 92 55.18 -50.49 -62.62
CA ARG A 92 56.43 -50.47 -63.39
C ARG A 92 57.64 -50.13 -62.51
N TRP A 93 57.49 -49.13 -61.65
CA TRP A 93 58.54 -48.73 -60.72
C TRP A 93 58.73 -49.75 -59.58
N ARG A 94 57.65 -50.41 -59.14
CA ARG A 94 57.74 -51.50 -58.17
C ARG A 94 58.54 -52.68 -58.72
N ALA A 95 58.26 -53.08 -59.97
CA ALA A 95 59.02 -54.11 -60.66
C ALA A 95 60.50 -53.72 -60.85
N ALA A 96 60.77 -52.46 -61.22
CA ALA A 96 62.13 -51.94 -61.36
C ALA A 96 62.90 -51.93 -60.03
N LEU A 97 62.27 -51.51 -58.93
CA LEU A 97 62.88 -51.49 -57.60
C LEU A 97 63.14 -52.92 -57.08
N ILE A 98 62.20 -53.86 -57.27
CA ILE A 98 62.40 -55.27 -56.92
C ILE A 98 63.55 -55.85 -57.75
N GLY A 99 63.60 -55.55 -59.06
CA GLY A 99 64.71 -55.92 -59.93
C GLY A 99 66.05 -55.37 -59.45
N MET A 100 66.11 -54.10 -59.04
CA MET A 100 67.29 -53.47 -58.47
C MET A 100 67.71 -54.11 -57.13
N LEU A 101 66.77 -54.38 -56.23
CA LEU A 101 67.03 -55.01 -54.93
C LEU A 101 67.49 -56.47 -55.06
N VAL A 102 67.06 -57.19 -56.10
CA VAL A 102 67.42 -58.58 -56.35
C VAL A 102 68.72 -58.71 -57.16
N LEU A 103 68.99 -57.79 -58.10
CA LEU A 103 70.13 -57.89 -59.01
C LEU A 103 71.32 -57.00 -58.62
N VAL A 104 71.07 -55.76 -58.19
CA VAL A 104 72.11 -54.75 -58.01
C VAL A 104 72.65 -54.73 -56.59
N LEU A 105 71.77 -54.76 -55.58
CA LEU A 105 72.22 -54.71 -54.17
C LEU A 105 73.10 -55.91 -53.76
N PRO A 106 72.74 -57.17 -54.07
CA PRO A 106 73.56 -58.34 -53.75
C PRO A 106 74.90 -58.32 -54.48
N TRP A 107 74.94 -57.76 -55.69
CA TRP A 107 76.17 -57.58 -56.44
C TRP A 107 77.08 -56.53 -55.80
N THR A 108 76.52 -55.38 -55.37
CA THR A 108 77.30 -54.34 -54.67
C THR A 108 77.79 -54.78 -53.30
N SER A 109 77.02 -55.58 -52.55
CA SER A 109 77.47 -56.14 -51.26
C SER A 109 78.57 -57.18 -51.43
N ALA A 110 78.47 -58.05 -52.45
CA ALA A 110 79.53 -59.00 -52.80
C ALA A 110 80.82 -58.29 -53.26
N HIS A 111 80.69 -57.17 -53.98
CA HIS A 111 81.84 -56.37 -54.40
C HIS A 111 82.54 -55.66 -53.24
N TRP A 112 81.77 -55.21 -52.23
CA TRP A 112 82.30 -54.57 -51.02
C TRP A 112 82.98 -55.57 -50.06
N LEU A 113 82.59 -56.85 -50.11
CA LEU A 113 83.19 -57.97 -49.36
C LEU A 113 84.48 -58.52 -50.00
N GLY A 114 84.99 -57.89 -51.07
CA GLY A 114 86.33 -58.15 -51.61
C GLY A 114 86.41 -59.12 -52.80
N GLU A 115 85.28 -59.62 -53.33
CA GLU A 115 85.30 -60.45 -54.54
C GLU A 115 85.14 -59.59 -55.82
N THR A 116 86.25 -59.32 -56.49
CA THR A 116 86.32 -58.64 -57.78
C THR A 116 86.01 -59.59 -58.95
N ARG A 117 84.85 -60.25 -58.94
CA ARG A 117 84.42 -61.11 -60.05
C ARG A 117 83.26 -60.50 -60.85
N SER A 118 83.29 -60.70 -62.17
CA SER A 118 82.29 -60.20 -63.11
C SER A 118 80.88 -60.73 -62.77
N PHE A 119 79.88 -59.85 -62.81
CA PHE A 119 78.45 -60.10 -62.47
C PHE A 119 77.89 -61.44 -62.99
N LEU A 120 78.19 -61.79 -64.24
CA LEU A 120 77.70 -63.02 -64.89
C LEU A 120 78.25 -64.31 -64.26
N VAL A 121 79.45 -64.27 -63.69
CA VAL A 121 80.10 -65.44 -63.07
C VAL A 121 79.51 -65.70 -61.67
N TRP A 122 79.30 -64.63 -60.90
CA TRP A 122 78.65 -64.69 -59.59
C TRP A 122 77.22 -65.25 -59.69
N TRP A 123 76.42 -64.74 -60.64
CA TRP A 123 75.04 -65.21 -60.86
C TRP A 123 74.97 -66.68 -61.25
N ARG A 124 75.93 -67.17 -62.05
CA ARG A 124 75.97 -68.58 -62.51
C ARG A 124 76.27 -69.57 -61.39
N GLN A 125 77.07 -69.19 -60.39
CA GLN A 125 77.39 -70.06 -59.24
C GLN A 125 76.30 -70.03 -58.16
N VAL A 126 75.75 -68.85 -57.89
CA VAL A 126 74.74 -68.63 -56.85
C VAL A 126 73.34 -69.05 -57.32
N GLY A 127 73.06 -68.97 -58.62
CA GLY A 127 71.70 -68.95 -59.16
C GLY A 127 70.97 -70.28 -59.32
N LEU A 128 71.60 -71.45 -59.23
CA LEU A 128 70.87 -72.73 -59.40
C LEU A 128 71.48 -73.97 -58.71
N HIS A 129 72.74 -73.98 -58.26
CA HIS A 129 73.40 -75.17 -57.65
C HIS A 129 74.26 -74.84 -56.41
N GLY A 130 74.11 -73.65 -55.82
CA GLY A 130 74.98 -73.15 -54.74
C GLY A 130 74.41 -73.34 -53.34
N ASP A 131 75.33 -73.51 -52.38
CA ASP A 131 75.09 -73.57 -50.92
C ASP A 131 74.05 -72.54 -50.46
N GLY A 132 72.95 -73.01 -49.89
CA GLY A 132 71.83 -72.14 -49.47
C GLY A 132 72.23 -71.02 -48.50
N GLY A 133 73.36 -71.18 -47.80
CA GLY A 133 73.92 -70.16 -46.89
C GLY A 133 74.46 -68.91 -47.58
N LEU A 134 75.11 -69.03 -48.75
CA LEU A 134 75.68 -67.89 -49.50
C LEU A 134 74.59 -67.05 -50.20
N LEU A 135 73.54 -67.71 -50.67
CA LEU A 135 72.31 -67.06 -51.17
C LEU A 135 71.65 -66.23 -50.07
N LEU A 136 71.54 -66.78 -48.85
CA LEU A 136 70.88 -66.08 -47.75
C LEU A 136 71.69 -64.87 -47.26
N GLN A 137 73.02 -64.99 -47.19
CA GLN A 137 73.91 -63.88 -46.81
C GLN A 137 73.93 -62.74 -47.82
N SER A 138 73.92 -63.04 -49.12
CA SER A 138 73.92 -62.02 -50.18
C SER A 138 72.57 -61.29 -50.34
N LEU A 139 71.46 -61.95 -50.00
CA LEU A 139 70.11 -61.35 -50.01
C LEU A 139 69.76 -60.61 -48.71
N LEU A 140 70.48 -60.84 -47.61
CA LEU A 140 70.21 -60.23 -46.31
C LEU A 140 70.15 -58.68 -46.36
N PRO A 141 71.09 -57.95 -47.01
CA PRO A 141 71.03 -56.49 -47.09
C PRO A 141 69.82 -56.01 -47.91
N SER A 142 69.47 -56.73 -48.98
CA SER A 142 68.28 -56.43 -49.79
C SER A 142 66.98 -56.65 -49.04
N LEU A 143 66.89 -57.71 -48.24
CA LEU A 143 65.74 -57.98 -47.38
C LEU A 143 65.61 -56.95 -46.26
N LEU A 144 66.72 -56.49 -45.67
CA LEU A 144 66.74 -55.41 -44.69
C LEU A 144 66.34 -54.06 -45.31
N ALA A 145 66.85 -53.73 -46.49
CA ALA A 145 66.49 -52.51 -47.23
C ALA A 145 65.01 -52.51 -47.65
N TYR A 146 64.50 -53.65 -48.12
CA TYR A 146 63.09 -53.85 -48.41
C TYR A 146 62.24 -53.71 -47.14
N GLY A 147 62.66 -54.33 -46.03
CA GLY A 147 62.00 -54.22 -44.73
C GLY A 147 61.92 -52.77 -44.24
N LEU A 148 63.00 -51.99 -44.38
CA LEU A 148 63.02 -50.55 -44.06
C LEU A 148 62.05 -49.74 -44.95
N LEU A 149 62.01 -50.01 -46.26
CA LEU A 149 61.08 -49.36 -47.19
C LEU A 149 59.62 -49.71 -46.88
N VAL A 150 59.33 -50.96 -46.53
CA VAL A 150 58.00 -51.40 -46.09
C VAL A 150 57.60 -50.69 -44.79
N VAL A 151 58.51 -50.60 -43.81
CA VAL A 151 58.28 -49.88 -42.55
C VAL A 151 58.03 -48.39 -42.79
N ALA A 152 58.83 -47.75 -43.64
CA ALA A 152 58.69 -46.33 -43.99
C ALA A 152 57.38 -46.07 -44.76
N GLY A 153 57.04 -46.92 -45.73
CA GLY A 153 55.78 -46.85 -46.50
C GLY A 153 54.55 -47.07 -45.63
N ALA A 154 54.60 -48.04 -44.70
CA ALA A 154 53.54 -48.26 -43.72
C ALA A 154 53.36 -47.05 -42.78
N GLN A 155 54.47 -46.41 -42.40
CA GLN A 155 54.44 -45.23 -41.53
C GLN A 155 53.88 -43.99 -42.23
N LEU A 156 54.24 -43.76 -43.50
CA LEU A 156 53.70 -42.67 -44.32
C LEU A 156 52.19 -42.84 -44.57
N LEU A 157 51.75 -44.04 -44.96
CA LEU A 157 50.32 -44.34 -45.11
C LEU A 157 49.56 -44.13 -43.81
N ALA A 158 50.08 -44.68 -42.70
CA ALA A 158 49.44 -44.56 -41.40
C ALA A 158 49.27 -43.09 -41.00
N TRP A 159 50.28 -42.26 -41.28
CA TRP A 159 50.22 -40.83 -41.00
C TRP A 159 49.22 -40.10 -41.89
N HIS A 160 49.13 -40.46 -43.18
CA HIS A 160 48.17 -39.87 -44.12
C HIS A 160 46.72 -40.28 -43.84
N HIS A 161 46.45 -41.58 -43.70
CA HIS A 161 45.10 -42.10 -43.41
C HIS A 161 44.58 -41.63 -42.04
N SER A 162 45.45 -41.50 -41.04
CA SER A 162 45.06 -40.97 -39.72
C SER A 162 44.95 -39.44 -39.70
N HIS A 163 45.18 -38.72 -40.80
CA HIS A 163 45.28 -37.26 -40.76
C HIS A 163 43.98 -36.60 -40.31
N ALA A 164 42.84 -37.01 -40.89
CA ALA A 164 41.52 -36.46 -40.54
C ALA A 164 41.17 -36.74 -39.07
N GLU A 165 41.31 -38.00 -38.63
CA GLU A 165 41.04 -38.40 -37.24
C GLU A 165 41.91 -37.65 -36.23
N ARG A 166 43.21 -37.46 -36.52
CA ARG A 166 44.12 -36.68 -35.65
C ARG A 166 43.73 -35.21 -35.58
N ARG A 167 43.30 -34.60 -36.69
CA ARG A 167 42.84 -33.20 -36.71
C ARG A 167 41.57 -33.06 -35.87
N ALA A 168 40.61 -33.97 -36.02
CA ALA A 168 39.38 -33.98 -35.24
C ALA A 168 39.66 -34.08 -33.73
N LEU A 169 40.50 -35.03 -33.29
CA LEU A 169 40.88 -35.19 -31.88
C LEU A 169 41.58 -33.95 -31.31
N GLN A 170 42.43 -33.29 -32.10
CA GLN A 170 43.11 -32.07 -31.67
C GLN A 170 42.21 -30.84 -31.66
N ALA A 171 41.27 -30.73 -32.60
CA ALA A 171 40.29 -29.64 -32.63
C ALA A 171 39.35 -29.75 -31.43
N PHE A 172 38.85 -30.95 -31.14
CA PHE A 172 38.00 -31.21 -29.98
C PHE A 172 38.69 -30.85 -28.66
N ALA A 173 39.97 -31.18 -28.51
CA ALA A 173 40.76 -30.86 -27.30
C ALA A 173 41.14 -29.38 -27.14
N ARG A 174 40.95 -28.56 -28.19
CA ARG A 174 41.19 -27.11 -28.15
C ARG A 174 39.96 -26.31 -27.74
N LEU A 175 38.78 -26.93 -27.73
CA LEU A 175 37.56 -26.25 -27.32
C LEU A 175 37.70 -25.78 -25.87
N PRO A 176 37.38 -24.50 -25.57
CA PRO A 176 37.32 -24.05 -24.19
C PRO A 176 36.28 -24.86 -23.41
N LEU A 177 36.62 -25.13 -22.15
CA LEU A 177 35.85 -25.98 -21.26
C LEU A 177 35.45 -25.23 -20.00
N ALA A 178 34.24 -25.52 -19.54
CA ALA A 178 33.67 -25.09 -18.26
C ALA A 178 33.21 -26.30 -17.45
N LEU A 179 33.37 -26.25 -16.14
CA LEU A 179 32.74 -27.19 -15.22
C LEU A 179 31.30 -26.74 -14.97
N VAL A 180 30.38 -27.71 -14.95
CA VAL A 180 28.95 -27.46 -14.77
C VAL A 180 28.39 -28.44 -13.75
N GLN A 181 27.64 -27.91 -12.79
CA GLN A 181 26.81 -28.68 -11.87
C GLN A 181 25.35 -28.45 -12.23
N VAL A 182 24.62 -29.54 -12.48
CA VAL A 182 23.17 -29.50 -12.65
C VAL A 182 22.52 -29.57 -11.27
N ALA A 183 21.52 -28.73 -11.02
CA ALA A 183 20.75 -28.77 -9.78
C ALA A 183 20.02 -30.11 -9.63
N ASP A 184 19.91 -30.59 -8.40
CA ASP A 184 19.12 -31.77 -8.10
C ASP A 184 17.63 -31.41 -8.11
N ALA A 185 16.82 -32.15 -8.86
CA ALA A 185 15.39 -31.94 -8.99
C ALA A 185 14.66 -33.24 -8.68
N ALA A 186 13.92 -33.26 -7.56
CA ALA A 186 13.20 -34.45 -7.10
C ALA A 186 12.17 -34.99 -8.11
N GLN A 187 11.67 -34.15 -9.03
CA GLN A 187 10.84 -34.50 -10.18
C GLN A 187 11.14 -33.55 -11.34
N HIS A 188 11.78 -34.05 -12.41
CA HIS A 188 12.03 -33.28 -13.64
C HIS A 188 10.98 -33.63 -14.71
N ASP A 189 10.16 -32.66 -15.11
CA ASP A 189 9.21 -32.83 -16.21
C ASP A 189 9.93 -32.86 -17.57
N PRO A 190 9.58 -33.80 -18.48
CA PRO A 190 10.17 -33.87 -19.81
C PRO A 190 9.95 -32.56 -20.59
N GLY A 191 11.04 -31.83 -20.88
CA GLY A 191 11.01 -30.56 -21.59
C GLY A 191 11.23 -29.31 -20.73
N SER A 192 11.37 -29.46 -19.41
CA SER A 192 11.76 -28.36 -18.52
C SER A 192 13.26 -28.07 -18.59
N THR A 193 13.67 -26.83 -18.29
CA THR A 193 15.08 -26.45 -18.30
C THR A 193 15.76 -26.76 -16.97
N TYR A 194 16.95 -27.33 -17.02
CA TYR A 194 17.81 -27.58 -15.86
C TYR A 194 18.44 -26.29 -15.34
N PRO A 195 18.30 -25.94 -14.05
CA PRO A 195 19.15 -24.94 -13.42
C PRO A 195 20.58 -25.47 -13.36
N VAL A 196 21.54 -24.67 -13.80
CA VAL A 196 22.95 -25.05 -13.85
C VAL A 196 23.84 -23.98 -13.24
N THR A 197 24.84 -24.42 -12.50
CA THR A 197 25.97 -23.59 -12.09
C THR A 197 27.17 -23.90 -12.98
N ARG A 198 27.80 -22.88 -13.57
CA ARG A 198 28.89 -23.04 -14.54
C ARG A 198 30.07 -22.13 -14.23
N ALA A 199 31.28 -22.67 -14.28
CA ALA A 199 32.52 -21.91 -14.16
C ALA A 199 33.74 -22.68 -14.71
N PRO A 200 34.73 -22.00 -15.30
CA PRO A 200 34.70 -20.61 -15.79
C PRO A 200 33.78 -20.47 -17.00
N TRP A 201 33.10 -19.34 -17.15
CA TRP A 201 32.24 -19.02 -18.30
C TRP A 201 32.61 -17.64 -18.85
N PRO A 202 32.55 -17.38 -20.17
CA PRO A 202 32.89 -16.08 -20.75
C PRO A 202 32.17 -14.89 -20.10
N GLN A 203 30.92 -15.09 -19.69
CA GLN A 203 30.17 -14.14 -18.88
C GLN A 203 30.31 -14.51 -17.39
N ARG A 204 30.46 -13.52 -16.51
CA ARG A 204 30.47 -13.71 -15.04
C ARG A 204 29.16 -14.28 -14.46
N ALA A 205 28.16 -14.56 -15.28
CA ALA A 205 26.93 -15.22 -14.87
C ALA A 205 27.17 -16.72 -14.59
N LEU A 206 27.37 -17.02 -13.31
CA LEU A 206 27.61 -18.38 -12.79
C LEU A 206 26.35 -19.27 -12.82
N HIS A 207 25.15 -18.68 -12.87
CA HIS A 207 23.88 -19.39 -12.91
C HIS A 207 23.26 -19.29 -14.32
N GLY A 208 22.54 -20.33 -14.73
CA GLY A 208 21.82 -20.37 -16.00
C GLY A 208 20.76 -21.47 -16.03
N ARG A 209 19.97 -21.49 -17.10
CA ARG A 209 19.02 -22.57 -17.37
C ARG A 209 19.32 -23.19 -18.72
N TRP A 210 19.51 -24.49 -18.78
CA TRP A 210 19.81 -25.23 -20.00
C TRP A 210 18.70 -26.21 -20.35
N SER A 211 18.34 -26.27 -21.63
CA SER A 211 17.47 -27.31 -22.16
C SER A 211 18.35 -28.40 -22.76
N ILE A 212 18.30 -29.60 -22.19
CA ILE A 212 19.01 -30.77 -22.70
C ILE A 212 17.94 -31.77 -23.15
N PRO A 213 18.02 -32.33 -24.38
CA PRO A 213 17.04 -33.28 -24.86
C PRO A 213 16.90 -34.50 -23.93
N ALA A 214 15.65 -34.91 -23.67
CA ALA A 214 15.34 -36.07 -22.81
C ALA A 214 15.90 -37.41 -23.32
N THR A 215 16.38 -37.46 -24.57
CA THR A 215 17.05 -38.63 -25.17
C THR A 215 18.33 -39.03 -24.46
N HIS A 216 18.88 -38.17 -23.60
CA HIS A 216 20.13 -38.40 -22.87
C HIS A 216 19.95 -38.81 -21.40
N GLY A 217 18.71 -39.13 -20.98
CA GLY A 217 18.39 -39.51 -19.61
C GLY A 217 18.30 -38.30 -18.66
N ASP A 218 18.01 -38.56 -17.38
CA ASP A 218 17.92 -37.51 -16.37
C ASP A 218 19.32 -37.10 -15.88
N LEU A 219 19.65 -35.83 -16.08
CA LEU A 219 20.92 -35.22 -15.66
C LEU A 219 20.80 -34.44 -14.35
N SER A 220 19.69 -34.56 -13.62
CA SER A 220 19.53 -33.95 -12.29
C SER A 220 20.68 -34.34 -11.36
N GLY A 221 21.33 -33.36 -10.75
CA GLY A 221 22.50 -33.59 -9.89
C GLY A 221 23.81 -33.95 -10.63
N ALA A 222 23.80 -34.10 -11.96
CA ALA A 222 24.98 -34.52 -12.70
C ALA A 222 26.07 -33.44 -12.76
N ARG A 223 27.32 -33.89 -12.71
CA ARG A 223 28.52 -33.09 -12.97
C ARG A 223 28.91 -33.23 -14.43
N LEU A 224 29.09 -32.11 -15.12
CA LEU A 224 29.34 -32.07 -16.56
C LEU A 224 30.56 -31.20 -16.89
N LEU A 225 31.24 -31.54 -17.98
CA LEU A 225 32.15 -30.63 -18.68
C LEU A 225 31.44 -30.10 -19.91
N ALA A 226 31.30 -28.78 -19.99
CA ALA A 226 30.73 -28.09 -21.13
C ALA A 226 31.83 -27.57 -22.06
N LEU A 227 31.87 -28.10 -23.28
CA LEU A 227 32.75 -27.63 -24.34
C LEU A 227 31.99 -26.61 -25.20
N HIS A 228 32.58 -25.44 -25.40
CA HIS A 228 31.93 -24.34 -26.12
C HIS A 228 32.85 -23.72 -27.17
N ASP A 229 32.29 -22.86 -28.03
CA ASP A 229 33.02 -22.22 -29.14
C ASP A 229 33.95 -21.05 -28.73
N GLY A 230 33.88 -20.62 -27.47
CA GLY A 230 34.68 -19.52 -26.93
C GLY A 230 34.21 -18.11 -27.29
N SER A 231 33.03 -17.95 -27.89
CA SER A 231 32.45 -16.64 -28.20
C SER A 231 31.92 -15.90 -26.95
N GLU A 232 31.58 -14.61 -27.09
CA GLU A 232 30.99 -13.81 -25.99
C GLU A 232 29.60 -14.32 -25.55
N ASP A 233 28.86 -14.93 -26.47
CA ASP A 233 27.64 -15.69 -26.20
C ASP A 233 27.87 -17.16 -26.55
N PRO A 234 28.59 -17.89 -25.69
CA PRO A 234 29.17 -19.19 -26.00
C PRO A 234 28.11 -20.23 -26.36
N ARG A 235 28.24 -20.82 -27.56
CA ARG A 235 27.42 -21.95 -27.98
C ARG A 235 28.03 -23.25 -27.49
N LEU A 236 27.21 -24.08 -26.84
CA LEU A 236 27.59 -25.42 -26.41
C LEU A 236 27.78 -26.31 -27.63
N GLN A 237 28.97 -26.90 -27.76
CA GLN A 237 29.27 -27.85 -28.83
C GLN A 237 29.11 -29.30 -28.35
N ALA A 238 29.56 -29.59 -27.13
CA ALA A 238 29.47 -30.91 -26.54
C ALA A 238 29.41 -30.84 -25.01
N LEU A 239 28.77 -31.83 -24.40
CA LEU A 239 28.76 -32.07 -22.96
C LEU A 239 29.38 -33.43 -22.66
N VAL A 240 30.27 -33.48 -21.68
CA VAL A 240 30.83 -34.73 -21.16
C VAL A 240 30.32 -34.93 -19.75
N VAL A 241 29.57 -36.01 -19.52
CA VAL A 241 29.04 -36.38 -18.20
C VAL A 241 30.18 -37.00 -17.39
N LEU A 242 30.46 -36.44 -16.22
CA LEU A 242 31.43 -36.99 -15.27
C LEU A 242 30.75 -38.12 -14.48
N PRO A 243 31.43 -39.27 -14.32
CA PRO A 243 30.84 -40.40 -13.61
C PRO A 243 30.69 -40.11 -12.11
N ASP A 244 29.56 -40.55 -11.54
CA ASP A 244 29.25 -40.53 -10.11
C ASP A 244 28.41 -41.78 -9.74
N ALA A 245 27.92 -41.88 -8.51
CA ALA A 245 27.08 -42.99 -8.05
C ALA A 245 25.79 -43.16 -8.89
N THR A 246 25.28 -42.08 -9.48
CA THR A 246 24.00 -42.03 -10.22
C THR A 246 24.17 -41.95 -11.74
N HIS A 247 25.29 -41.42 -12.24
CA HIS A 247 25.49 -41.12 -13.66
C HIS A 247 26.75 -41.81 -14.18
N ALA A 248 26.65 -42.46 -15.34
CA ALA A 248 27.79 -43.04 -16.03
C ALA A 248 28.47 -42.00 -16.93
N ALA A 249 29.76 -42.19 -17.22
CA ALA A 249 30.49 -41.36 -18.16
C ALA A 249 29.85 -41.43 -19.56
N ALA A 250 29.53 -40.27 -20.14
CA ALA A 250 28.86 -40.18 -21.44
C ALA A 250 29.29 -38.93 -22.21
N LEU A 251 29.23 -38.99 -23.53
CA LEU A 251 29.44 -37.86 -24.43
C LEU A 251 28.13 -37.50 -25.12
N ILE A 252 27.70 -36.25 -24.98
CA ILE A 252 26.52 -35.69 -25.64
C ILE A 252 27.04 -34.64 -26.64
N LEU A 253 26.84 -34.89 -27.93
CA LEU A 253 27.19 -33.96 -29.00
C LEU A 253 25.96 -33.12 -29.33
N LEU A 254 26.09 -31.80 -29.20
CA LEU A 254 25.01 -30.85 -29.45
C LEU A 254 25.16 -30.15 -30.80
N ASP A 255 26.40 -30.06 -31.29
CA ASP A 255 26.72 -29.53 -32.62
C ASP A 255 26.58 -30.62 -33.70
N ALA A 256 25.84 -30.30 -34.77
CA ALA A 256 25.51 -31.25 -35.83
C ALA A 256 26.72 -31.61 -36.70
N ASP A 257 27.67 -30.69 -36.89
CA ASP A 257 28.87 -30.91 -37.69
C ASP A 257 29.83 -31.84 -36.95
N LEU A 258 30.00 -31.64 -35.63
CA LEU A 258 30.73 -32.56 -34.76
C LEU A 258 30.08 -33.94 -34.66
N ALA A 259 28.74 -34.01 -34.72
CA ALA A 259 28.01 -35.27 -34.73
C ALA A 259 28.17 -36.05 -36.05
N ALA A 260 28.23 -35.34 -37.19
CA ALA A 260 28.43 -35.95 -38.51
C ALA A 260 29.84 -36.53 -38.69
N ASP A 261 30.85 -35.84 -38.14
CA ASP A 261 32.27 -36.25 -38.17
C ASP A 261 32.69 -37.10 -36.95
N ALA A 262 31.73 -37.58 -36.15
CA ALA A 262 31.98 -38.30 -34.90
C ALA A 262 32.73 -39.62 -35.14
N THR A 263 34.05 -39.60 -35.00
CA THR A 263 34.84 -40.83 -34.97
C THR A 263 34.68 -41.53 -33.61
N PRO A 264 34.66 -42.87 -33.54
CA PRO A 264 34.64 -43.61 -32.26
C PRO A 264 35.84 -43.28 -31.35
N SER A 265 36.89 -42.68 -31.90
CA SER A 265 38.01 -42.10 -31.15
C SER A 265 37.65 -40.85 -30.33
N LEU A 266 36.67 -40.04 -30.74
CA LEU A 266 36.19 -38.91 -29.95
C LEU A 266 35.44 -39.38 -28.70
N GLN A 267 34.57 -40.38 -28.86
CA GLN A 267 33.84 -40.97 -27.74
C GLN A 267 34.81 -41.59 -26.72
N SER A 268 35.78 -42.38 -27.16
CA SER A 268 36.80 -42.94 -26.27
C SER A 268 37.69 -41.88 -25.59
N LEU A 269 38.01 -40.79 -26.29
CA LEU A 269 38.73 -39.66 -25.69
C LEU A 269 37.90 -38.97 -24.60
N ALA A 270 36.62 -38.71 -24.87
CA ALA A 270 35.71 -38.07 -23.92
C ALA A 270 35.47 -38.94 -22.67
N LEU A 271 35.29 -40.26 -22.84
CA LEU A 271 35.15 -41.20 -21.72
C LEU A 271 36.41 -41.27 -20.86
N ALA A 272 37.59 -41.36 -21.48
CA ALA A 272 38.85 -41.35 -20.74
C ALA A 272 39.09 -40.03 -19.99
N LEU A 273 38.68 -38.89 -20.57
CA LEU A 273 38.71 -37.61 -19.88
C LEU A 273 37.71 -37.57 -18.71
N ALA A 274 36.50 -38.10 -18.90
CA ALA A 274 35.45 -38.09 -17.88
C ALA A 274 35.89 -38.83 -16.62
N GLU A 275 36.49 -40.01 -16.77
CA GLU A 275 37.00 -40.81 -15.65
C GLU A 275 38.12 -40.08 -14.89
N ASP A 276 39.07 -39.46 -15.60
CA ASP A 276 40.18 -38.72 -14.99
C ASP A 276 39.74 -37.39 -14.35
N ALA A 277 38.74 -36.72 -14.93
CA ALA A 277 38.20 -35.45 -14.44
C ALA A 277 37.17 -35.59 -13.32
N ALA A 278 36.67 -36.80 -13.04
CA ALA A 278 35.64 -37.04 -12.02
C ALA A 278 36.06 -36.57 -10.62
N VAL A 279 37.35 -36.73 -10.28
CA VAL A 279 37.93 -36.32 -8.99
C VAL A 279 37.99 -34.80 -8.85
N ASP A 280 38.38 -34.12 -9.92
CA ASP A 280 38.56 -32.65 -9.93
C ASP A 280 37.25 -31.89 -10.18
N GLY A 281 36.14 -32.61 -10.39
CA GLY A 281 34.80 -32.02 -10.48
C GLY A 281 34.17 -31.68 -9.12
N ALA A 282 34.80 -31.96 -7.99
CA ALA A 282 34.22 -31.65 -6.66
C ALA A 282 34.05 -30.14 -6.37
N PRO A 283 34.98 -29.23 -6.76
CA PRO A 283 34.84 -27.81 -6.49
C PRO A 283 33.60 -27.14 -7.10
N ILE A 284 33.12 -27.60 -8.27
CA ILE A 284 31.92 -27.02 -8.89
C ILE A 284 30.64 -27.38 -8.11
N ALA A 285 30.59 -28.55 -7.47
CA ALA A 285 29.50 -28.93 -6.59
C ALA A 285 29.46 -28.03 -5.34
N ALA A 286 30.62 -27.78 -4.71
CA ALA A 286 30.70 -26.86 -3.58
C ALA A 286 30.31 -25.42 -3.99
N LEU A 287 30.74 -24.95 -5.17
CA LEU A 287 30.30 -23.65 -5.69
C LEU A 287 28.79 -23.62 -5.96
N HIS A 288 28.20 -24.72 -6.44
CA HIS A 288 26.77 -24.82 -6.70
C HIS A 288 25.94 -24.59 -5.45
N ASP A 289 26.31 -25.17 -4.31
CA ASP A 289 25.60 -24.97 -3.04
C ASP A 289 25.57 -23.48 -2.63
N HIS A 290 26.70 -22.78 -2.78
CA HIS A 290 26.78 -21.35 -2.51
C HIS A 290 25.98 -20.50 -3.51
N VAL A 291 25.98 -20.87 -4.80
CA VAL A 291 25.16 -20.20 -5.82
C VAL A 291 23.68 -20.41 -5.58
N GLN A 292 23.25 -21.60 -5.13
CA GLN A 292 21.86 -21.87 -4.74
C GLN A 292 21.45 -21.05 -3.52
N ALA A 293 22.30 -20.99 -2.49
CA ALA A 293 22.07 -20.13 -1.32
C ALA A 293 21.93 -18.65 -1.71
N TRP A 294 22.76 -18.18 -2.66
CA TRP A 294 22.68 -16.83 -3.21
C TRP A 294 21.39 -16.57 -3.99
N GLU A 295 20.93 -17.51 -4.83
CA GLU A 295 19.68 -17.36 -5.58
C GLU A 295 18.47 -17.21 -4.65
N VAL A 296 18.43 -18.01 -3.58
CA VAL A 296 17.40 -17.92 -2.54
C VAL A 296 17.46 -16.57 -1.81
N ALA A 297 18.65 -16.14 -1.37
CA ALA A 297 18.84 -14.87 -0.67
C ALA A 297 18.42 -13.67 -1.55
N ARG A 298 18.82 -13.68 -2.83
CA ARG A 298 18.47 -12.65 -3.81
C ARG A 298 16.97 -12.64 -4.13
N GLY A 299 16.35 -13.81 -4.21
CA GLY A 299 14.89 -13.94 -4.40
C GLY A 299 14.11 -13.34 -3.24
N GLN A 300 14.49 -13.66 -1.99
CA GLN A 300 13.88 -13.10 -0.79
C GLN A 300 14.04 -11.58 -0.72
N GLN A 301 15.24 -11.06 -0.99
CA GLN A 301 15.51 -9.63 -1.01
C GLN A 301 14.63 -8.90 -2.05
N ARG A 302 14.54 -9.42 -3.28
CA ARG A 302 13.69 -8.85 -4.34
C ARG A 302 12.22 -8.81 -3.94
N ALA A 303 11.70 -9.90 -3.37
CA ALA A 303 10.31 -9.95 -2.91
C ALA A 303 10.04 -8.93 -1.79
N LEU A 304 10.95 -8.80 -0.83
CA LEU A 304 10.84 -7.81 0.25
C LEU A 304 10.92 -6.36 -0.29
N GLN A 305 11.80 -6.09 -1.26
CA GLN A 305 11.90 -4.77 -1.91
C GLN A 305 10.64 -4.41 -2.67
N GLN A 306 10.06 -5.34 -3.43
CA GLN A 306 8.79 -5.12 -4.13
C GLN A 306 7.65 -4.80 -3.14
N ARG A 307 7.61 -5.51 -2.00
CA ARG A 307 6.62 -5.27 -0.95
C ARG A 307 6.81 -3.92 -0.25
N LEU A 308 8.06 -3.47 -0.06
CA LEU A 308 8.34 -2.13 0.47
C LEU A 308 7.88 -1.04 -0.51
N GLN A 309 8.19 -1.20 -1.80
CA GLN A 309 7.76 -0.27 -2.84
C GLN A 309 6.23 -0.18 -2.95
N SER A 310 5.52 -1.30 -2.81
CA SER A 310 4.05 -1.30 -2.83
C SER A 310 3.47 -0.60 -1.61
N LEU A 311 4.02 -0.83 -0.40
CA LEU A 311 3.59 -0.12 0.81
C LEU A 311 3.83 1.40 0.71
N ASP A 312 4.99 1.83 0.21
CA ASP A 312 5.29 3.25 0.00
C ASP A 312 4.38 3.89 -1.05
N ALA A 313 3.97 3.14 -2.07
CA ALA A 313 3.01 3.59 -3.07
C ALA A 313 1.62 3.75 -2.44
N VAL A 314 1.18 2.80 -1.62
CA VAL A 314 -0.10 2.87 -0.89
C VAL A 314 -0.10 4.07 0.04
N GLN A 315 0.92 4.25 0.88
CA GLN A 315 0.99 5.40 1.81
C GLN A 315 0.86 6.74 1.09
N ARG A 316 1.57 6.93 -0.04
CA ARG A 316 1.47 8.17 -0.82
C ARG A 316 0.10 8.37 -1.46
N HIS A 317 -0.52 7.30 -1.97
CA HIS A 317 -1.83 7.39 -2.62
C HIS A 317 -2.99 7.63 -1.65
N TRP A 318 -2.81 7.34 -0.37
CA TRP A 318 -3.83 7.46 0.68
C TRP A 318 -3.56 8.58 1.71
N ALA A 319 -2.51 9.38 1.52
CA ALA A 319 -2.06 10.40 2.49
C ALA A 319 -3.08 11.52 2.77
N ASP A 320 -3.87 11.88 1.76
CA ASP A 320 -4.94 12.89 1.75
C ASP A 320 -6.31 12.34 2.22
N VAL A 321 -6.37 11.07 2.62
CA VAL A 321 -7.59 10.43 3.13
C VAL A 321 -7.46 10.18 4.63
N ALA A 322 -8.38 10.76 5.40
CA ALA A 322 -8.49 10.53 6.83
C ALA A 322 -9.34 9.30 7.14
N LEU A 323 -8.72 8.13 7.05
CA LEU A 323 -9.27 6.88 7.57
C LEU A 323 -8.44 6.42 8.76
N LEU A 324 -9.10 5.80 9.74
CA LEU A 324 -8.41 4.98 10.74
C LEU A 324 -7.69 3.84 10.01
N ASP A 325 -6.46 3.51 10.44
CA ASP A 325 -5.65 2.49 9.79
C ASP A 325 -6.35 1.13 9.74
N SER A 326 -7.05 0.76 10.82
CA SER A 326 -7.84 -0.48 10.89
C SER A 326 -8.96 -0.51 9.86
N THR A 327 -9.63 0.62 9.63
CA THR A 327 -10.68 0.77 8.63
C THR A 327 -10.10 0.70 7.22
N LEU A 328 -8.97 1.38 6.96
CA LEU A 328 -8.30 1.31 5.66
C LEU A 328 -7.86 -0.13 5.35
N ASP A 329 -7.21 -0.81 6.29
CA ASP A 329 -6.81 -2.21 6.15
C ASP A 329 -8.00 -3.13 5.88
N GLN A 330 -9.13 -2.92 6.55
CA GLN A 330 -10.34 -3.69 6.33
C GLN A 330 -10.87 -3.49 4.90
N ILE A 331 -10.95 -2.23 4.44
CA ILE A 331 -11.42 -1.90 3.09
C ILE A 331 -10.49 -2.52 2.04
N LEU A 332 -9.18 -2.36 2.19
CA LEU A 332 -8.19 -2.89 1.24
C LEU A 332 -8.27 -4.42 1.16
N LYS A 333 -8.35 -5.12 2.31
CA LYS A 333 -8.54 -6.58 2.34
C LYS A 333 -9.79 -7.03 1.60
N LEU A 334 -10.91 -6.33 1.76
CA LEU A 334 -12.17 -6.66 1.07
C LEU A 334 -12.04 -6.50 -0.44
N VAL A 335 -11.40 -5.42 -0.89
CA VAL A 335 -11.19 -5.16 -2.32
C VAL A 335 -10.18 -6.14 -2.92
N ASP A 336 -9.10 -6.47 -2.21
CA ASP A 336 -8.12 -7.48 -2.64
C ASP A 336 -8.75 -8.87 -2.74
N LEU A 337 -9.60 -9.24 -1.77
CA LEU A 337 -10.37 -10.49 -1.83
C LEU A 337 -11.26 -10.52 -3.08
N PHE A 338 -11.95 -9.42 -3.37
CA PHE A 338 -12.76 -9.27 -4.58
C PHE A 338 -11.91 -9.46 -5.85
N VAL A 339 -10.80 -8.73 -6.01
CA VAL A 339 -9.93 -8.82 -7.21
C VAL A 339 -9.31 -10.21 -7.36
N SER A 340 -8.98 -10.87 -6.26
CA SER A 340 -8.40 -12.22 -6.29
C SER A 340 -9.38 -13.31 -6.75
N GLY A 341 -10.69 -13.02 -6.81
CA GLY A 341 -11.74 -13.98 -7.15
C GLY A 341 -11.92 -15.12 -6.15
N ARG A 342 -11.32 -15.03 -4.95
CA ARG A 342 -11.46 -16.03 -3.88
C ARG A 342 -12.84 -15.94 -3.24
N GLN A 343 -13.50 -17.09 -3.12
CA GLN A 343 -14.81 -17.19 -2.46
C GLN A 343 -14.66 -17.35 -0.93
N PRO A 344 -15.53 -16.74 -0.11
CA PRO A 344 -16.63 -15.85 -0.49
C PRO A 344 -16.14 -14.42 -0.79
N ALA A 345 -16.41 -13.92 -2.00
CA ALA A 345 -16.07 -12.55 -2.38
C ALA A 345 -17.19 -11.59 -1.94
N PRO A 346 -16.87 -10.39 -1.42
CA PRO A 346 -17.88 -9.40 -1.09
C PRO A 346 -18.58 -8.92 -2.37
N LYS A 347 -19.91 -8.99 -2.40
CA LYS A 347 -20.72 -8.44 -3.51
C LYS A 347 -21.09 -6.98 -3.29
N GLY A 348 -21.02 -6.51 -2.05
CA GLY A 348 -21.48 -5.18 -1.65
C GLY A 348 -20.72 -4.60 -0.46
N MET A 349 -20.38 -3.31 -0.56
CA MET A 349 -19.82 -2.53 0.53
C MET A 349 -20.57 -1.20 0.69
N LEU A 350 -21.03 -0.87 1.90
CA LEU A 350 -21.69 0.40 2.21
C LEU A 350 -20.73 1.29 3.00
N LEU A 351 -20.45 2.49 2.50
CA LEU A 351 -19.72 3.55 3.18
C LEU A 351 -20.72 4.54 3.78
N HIS A 352 -20.74 4.69 5.10
CA HIS A 352 -21.68 5.60 5.77
C HIS A 352 -21.00 6.55 6.75
N GLY A 353 -21.56 7.73 6.97
CA GLY A 353 -21.07 8.67 7.99
C GLY A 353 -21.40 10.13 7.65
N PRO A 354 -20.86 11.10 8.39
CA PRO A 354 -21.15 12.52 8.17
C PRO A 354 -20.80 13.00 6.74
N PRO A 355 -21.47 14.05 6.22
CA PRO A 355 -21.16 14.60 4.91
C PRO A 355 -19.74 15.18 4.89
N GLY A 356 -19.12 15.23 3.71
CA GLY A 356 -17.80 15.86 3.53
C GLY A 356 -16.60 15.02 4.01
N THR A 357 -16.79 13.79 4.47
CA THR A 357 -15.71 12.88 4.89
C THR A 357 -15.00 12.15 3.74
N GLY A 358 -15.38 12.42 2.48
CA GLY A 358 -14.67 11.92 1.31
C GLY A 358 -15.04 10.50 0.85
N LYS A 359 -16.26 10.02 1.12
CA LYS A 359 -16.75 8.69 0.69
C LYS A 359 -16.55 8.42 -0.81
N THR A 360 -16.90 9.39 -1.65
CA THR A 360 -16.68 9.35 -3.11
C THR A 360 -15.20 9.29 -3.49
N LEU A 361 -14.34 10.00 -2.74
CA LEU A 361 -12.88 10.00 -2.95
C LEU A 361 -12.27 8.64 -2.58
N ILE A 362 -12.73 8.04 -1.48
CA ILE A 362 -12.32 6.71 -1.02
C ILE A 362 -12.64 5.67 -2.09
N ALA A 363 -13.89 5.60 -2.56
CA ALA A 363 -14.30 4.62 -3.57
C ALA A 363 -13.47 4.73 -4.87
N ARG A 364 -13.20 5.95 -5.32
CA ARG A 364 -12.36 6.21 -6.50
C ARG A 364 -10.91 5.75 -6.31
N LYS A 365 -10.34 5.98 -5.12
CA LYS A 365 -8.98 5.53 -4.77
C LYS A 365 -8.90 4.00 -4.66
N LEU A 366 -9.94 3.34 -4.15
CA LEU A 366 -10.01 1.88 -4.13
C LEU A 366 -9.96 1.29 -5.52
N ALA A 367 -10.74 1.82 -6.47
CA ALA A 367 -10.72 1.32 -7.84
C ALA A 367 -9.34 1.47 -8.49
N ARG A 368 -8.66 2.60 -8.26
CA ARG A 368 -7.28 2.82 -8.73
C ARG A 368 -6.29 1.87 -8.06
N HIS A 369 -6.43 1.62 -6.76
CA HIS A 369 -5.59 0.69 -6.01
C HIS A 369 -5.75 -0.75 -6.54
N ALA A 370 -7.00 -1.14 -6.79
CA ALA A 370 -7.37 -2.45 -7.31
C ALA A 370 -7.08 -2.66 -8.81
N GLY A 371 -6.78 -1.58 -9.55
CA GLY A 371 -6.64 -1.62 -11.01
C GLY A 371 -7.95 -1.98 -11.73
N CYS A 372 -9.10 -1.69 -11.12
CA CYS A 372 -10.43 -2.04 -11.65
C CYS A 372 -11.07 -0.88 -12.40
N HIS A 373 -12.01 -1.20 -13.31
CA HIS A 373 -12.89 -0.19 -13.88
C HIS A 373 -13.75 0.47 -12.79
N PHE A 374 -13.98 1.78 -12.88
CA PHE A 374 -14.76 2.55 -11.91
C PHE A 374 -15.92 3.26 -12.61
N GLU A 375 -17.15 2.85 -12.31
CA GLU A 375 -18.36 3.51 -12.80
C GLU A 375 -19.09 4.14 -11.61
N ALA A 376 -19.19 5.46 -11.59
CA ALA A 376 -19.88 6.20 -10.54
C ALA A 376 -21.24 6.69 -11.03
N LEU A 377 -22.28 6.46 -10.22
CA LEU A 377 -23.65 6.82 -10.52
C LEU A 377 -24.16 7.84 -9.51
N GLY A 378 -24.82 8.87 -10.03
CA GLY A 378 -25.70 9.75 -9.25
C GLY A 378 -27.18 9.43 -9.48
N VAL A 379 -28.04 10.20 -8.82
CA VAL A 379 -29.50 10.06 -8.90
C VAL A 379 -30.02 10.20 -10.34
N ALA A 380 -29.45 11.14 -11.10
CA ALA A 380 -29.83 11.40 -12.49
C ALA A 380 -29.44 10.25 -13.44
N ASP A 381 -28.40 9.49 -13.10
CA ASP A 381 -27.97 8.35 -13.91
C ASP A 381 -28.92 7.17 -13.75
N LEU A 382 -29.53 7.03 -12.56
CA LEU A 382 -30.45 5.94 -12.26
C LEU A 382 -31.91 6.26 -12.59
N LYS A 383 -32.39 7.49 -12.37
CA LYS A 383 -33.77 7.86 -12.69
C LYS A 383 -33.93 8.27 -14.16
N ALA A 384 -34.92 7.71 -14.85
CA ALA A 384 -35.32 8.16 -16.20
C ALA A 384 -36.42 9.23 -16.13
N ALA A 385 -36.50 10.09 -17.15
CA ALA A 385 -37.52 11.15 -17.24
C ALA A 385 -38.95 10.61 -17.49
N HIS A 386 -39.09 9.36 -17.93
CA HIS A 386 -40.36 8.73 -18.28
C HIS A 386 -40.51 7.37 -17.57
N VAL A 387 -41.73 7.04 -17.16
CA VAL A 387 -42.09 5.76 -16.51
C VAL A 387 -41.70 4.59 -17.42
N GLY A 388 -41.14 3.51 -16.86
CA GLY A 388 -40.77 2.28 -17.59
C GLY A 388 -39.42 2.31 -18.33
N HIS A 389 -38.71 3.43 -18.35
CA HIS A 389 -37.36 3.52 -18.94
C HIS A 389 -36.23 3.35 -17.91
N THR A 390 -36.55 3.32 -16.62
CA THR A 390 -35.58 3.18 -15.54
C THR A 390 -34.96 1.78 -15.50
N GLY A 391 -35.77 0.73 -15.63
CA GLY A 391 -35.28 -0.65 -15.64
C GLY A 391 -34.22 -0.94 -16.73
N PRO A 392 -34.50 -0.67 -18.02
CA PRO A 392 -33.52 -0.85 -19.10
C PRO A 392 -32.23 -0.05 -18.90
N LYS A 393 -32.32 1.15 -18.31
CA LYS A 393 -31.15 1.99 -18.01
C LYS A 393 -30.24 1.34 -16.97
N VAL A 394 -30.83 0.77 -15.90
CA VAL A 394 -30.10 -0.01 -14.89
C VAL A 394 -29.42 -1.23 -15.51
N GLN A 395 -30.13 -1.99 -16.36
CA GLN A 395 -29.57 -3.14 -17.05
C GLN A 395 -28.37 -2.77 -17.94
N ALA A 396 -28.46 -1.67 -18.68
CA ALA A 396 -27.36 -1.18 -19.52
C ALA A 396 -26.11 -0.82 -18.70
N ILE A 397 -26.28 -0.22 -17.52
CA ILE A 397 -25.15 0.08 -16.61
C ILE A 397 -24.47 -1.23 -16.17
N TRP A 398 -25.24 -2.21 -15.73
CA TRP A 398 -24.70 -3.51 -15.31
C TRP A 398 -23.96 -4.23 -16.44
N GLN A 399 -24.49 -4.19 -17.67
CA GLN A 399 -23.82 -4.76 -18.84
C GLN A 399 -22.47 -4.09 -19.11
N ARG A 400 -22.38 -2.75 -19.02
CA ARG A 400 -21.10 -2.03 -19.17
C ARG A 400 -20.09 -2.42 -18.09
N CYS A 401 -20.51 -2.46 -16.82
CA CYS A 401 -19.67 -2.91 -15.71
C CYS A 401 -19.16 -4.34 -15.92
N ARG A 402 -20.03 -5.28 -16.33
CA ARG A 402 -19.64 -6.68 -16.57
C ARG A 402 -18.69 -6.82 -17.77
N ALA A 403 -18.85 -6.01 -18.82
CA ALA A 403 -17.94 -5.98 -19.97
C ALA A 403 -16.53 -5.49 -19.62
N HIS A 404 -16.39 -4.66 -18.57
CA HIS A 404 -15.12 -4.14 -18.07
C HIS A 404 -14.66 -4.79 -16.75
N ALA A 405 -15.14 -5.99 -16.44
CA ALA A 405 -14.79 -6.68 -15.20
C ALA A 405 -13.28 -7.01 -15.12
N PRO A 406 -12.63 -6.91 -13.93
CA PRO A 406 -13.22 -6.55 -12.64
C PRO A 406 -13.57 -5.06 -12.54
N ALA A 407 -14.80 -4.78 -12.08
CA ALA A 407 -15.35 -3.42 -12.03
C ALA A 407 -15.94 -3.08 -10.66
N ILE A 408 -15.84 -1.81 -10.27
CA ILE A 408 -16.46 -1.24 -9.09
C ILE A 408 -17.58 -0.30 -9.55
N LEU A 409 -18.81 -0.63 -9.16
CA LEU A 409 -20.01 0.19 -9.36
C LEU A 409 -20.24 1.02 -8.10
N PHE A 410 -20.04 2.33 -8.17
CA PHE A 410 -20.21 3.25 -7.05
C PHE A 410 -21.53 4.00 -7.16
N ILE A 411 -22.29 4.08 -6.07
CA ILE A 411 -23.56 4.82 -5.97
C ILE A 411 -23.43 5.83 -4.85
N ASP A 412 -23.50 7.12 -5.20
CA ASP A 412 -23.52 8.20 -4.21
C ASP A 412 -24.95 8.51 -3.76
N GLU A 413 -25.08 9.08 -2.56
CA GLU A 413 -26.37 9.48 -1.96
C GLU A 413 -27.45 8.38 -2.05
N CYS A 414 -27.09 7.14 -1.67
CA CYS A 414 -27.96 5.97 -1.79
C CYS A 414 -29.36 6.20 -1.19
N GLU A 415 -29.49 7.01 -0.14
CA GLU A 415 -30.77 7.34 0.50
C GLU A 415 -31.78 8.01 -0.43
N SER A 416 -31.32 8.70 -1.47
CA SER A 416 -32.19 9.38 -2.44
C SER A 416 -32.77 8.44 -3.50
N VAL A 417 -32.11 7.29 -3.70
CA VAL A 417 -32.45 6.28 -4.72
C VAL A 417 -33.13 5.06 -4.09
N PHE A 418 -32.69 4.67 -2.90
CA PHE A 418 -33.04 3.41 -2.24
C PHE A 418 -33.76 3.62 -0.89
N ALA A 419 -34.54 4.69 -0.74
CA ALA A 419 -35.28 4.97 0.49
C ALA A 419 -36.33 3.89 0.84
N ARG A 420 -36.59 3.69 2.14
CA ARG A 420 -37.65 2.81 2.66
C ARG A 420 -39.04 3.18 2.12
N ARG A 421 -39.84 2.15 1.85
CA ARG A 421 -41.24 2.25 1.40
C ARG A 421 -42.12 2.86 2.51
N GLY A 422 -42.95 3.87 2.17
CA GLY A 422 -44.02 4.36 3.04
C GLY A 422 -43.91 5.79 3.60
N GLY A 423 -42.86 6.54 3.26
CA GLY A 423 -42.84 8.00 3.48
C GLY A 423 -43.79 8.72 2.51
N ALA A 424 -44.37 9.86 2.91
CA ALA A 424 -45.42 10.59 2.18
C ALA A 424 -45.10 10.96 0.70
N ASP A 425 -43.85 10.79 0.25
CA ASP A 425 -43.36 11.04 -1.12
C ASP A 425 -42.87 9.76 -1.84
N SER A 426 -43.36 8.56 -1.52
CA SER A 426 -42.89 7.33 -2.19
C SER A 426 -43.42 7.23 -3.64
N ASP A 427 -42.69 7.83 -4.58
CA ASP A 427 -42.93 7.72 -6.02
C ASP A 427 -42.88 6.25 -6.48
N SER A 428 -43.86 5.84 -7.29
CA SER A 428 -43.89 4.51 -7.95
C SER A 428 -42.60 4.20 -8.73
N PHE A 429 -41.92 5.26 -9.21
CA PHE A 429 -40.61 5.20 -9.88
C PHE A 429 -39.50 4.59 -9.01
N GLY A 430 -39.48 4.87 -7.71
CA GLY A 430 -38.43 4.36 -6.81
C GLY A 430 -38.53 2.85 -6.61
N ALA A 431 -39.75 2.32 -6.58
CA ALA A 431 -40.00 0.90 -6.36
C ALA A 431 -39.54 0.02 -7.53
N GLU A 432 -39.84 0.43 -8.78
CA GLU A 432 -39.39 -0.26 -10.00
C GLU A 432 -37.85 -0.30 -10.09
N LEU A 433 -37.20 0.83 -9.77
CA LEU A 433 -35.74 0.96 -9.75
C LEU A 433 -35.10 0.00 -8.75
N VAL A 434 -35.56 0.01 -7.50
CA VAL A 434 -35.03 -0.86 -6.42
C VAL A 434 -35.16 -2.33 -6.82
N GLN A 435 -36.32 -2.75 -7.33
CA GLN A 435 -36.56 -4.14 -7.75
C GLN A 435 -35.63 -4.56 -8.90
N THR A 436 -35.51 -3.73 -9.93
CA THR A 436 -34.65 -4.03 -11.08
C THR A 436 -33.18 -4.08 -10.69
N PHE A 437 -32.75 -3.15 -9.83
CA PHE A 437 -31.37 -3.11 -9.33
C PHE A 437 -31.01 -4.34 -8.50
N LEU A 438 -31.90 -4.78 -7.61
CA LEU A 438 -31.71 -6.01 -6.82
C LEU A 438 -31.64 -7.26 -7.70
N ALA A 439 -32.48 -7.36 -8.74
CA ALA A 439 -32.47 -8.49 -9.66
C ALA A 439 -31.12 -8.62 -10.41
N GLU A 440 -30.56 -7.49 -10.84
CA GLU A 440 -29.24 -7.47 -11.51
C GLU A 440 -28.07 -7.74 -10.55
N TRP A 441 -28.19 -7.30 -9.29
CA TRP A 441 -27.14 -7.47 -8.28
C TRP A 441 -27.09 -8.91 -7.74
N ASP A 442 -28.24 -9.53 -7.51
CA ASP A 442 -28.32 -10.94 -7.09
C ASP A 442 -27.89 -11.88 -8.22
N GLY A 443 -27.98 -11.41 -9.47
CA GLY A 443 -27.39 -12.08 -10.62
C GLY A 443 -28.21 -13.28 -11.08
N PHE A 444 -29.54 -13.13 -11.21
CA PHE A 444 -30.36 -14.16 -11.86
C PHE A 444 -29.97 -14.39 -13.35
N HIS A 445 -29.13 -13.52 -13.93
CA HIS A 445 -28.55 -13.65 -15.26
C HIS A 445 -27.06 -13.22 -15.31
N ALA A 446 -26.09 -14.12 -15.07
CA ALA A 446 -24.68 -13.99 -15.49
C ALA A 446 -23.94 -15.31 -15.24
N ALA A 447 -23.22 -15.98 -16.15
CA ALA A 447 -22.50 -15.55 -17.34
C ALA A 447 -21.56 -14.34 -17.08
N ASN A 448 -20.37 -14.65 -16.54
CA ASN A 448 -19.09 -13.92 -16.56
C ASN A 448 -19.07 -12.41 -16.25
N GLY A 449 -18.41 -12.05 -15.13
CA GLY A 449 -17.95 -10.69 -14.80
C GLY A 449 -18.09 -10.35 -13.30
N GLN A 450 -16.97 -10.13 -12.59
CA GLN A 450 -16.97 -9.73 -11.18
C GLN A 450 -17.22 -8.23 -11.04
N VAL A 451 -18.31 -7.85 -10.36
CA VAL A 451 -18.67 -6.45 -10.08
C VAL A 451 -18.87 -6.26 -8.58
N LEU A 452 -18.17 -5.30 -7.98
CA LEU A 452 -18.33 -4.89 -6.58
C LEU A 452 -19.19 -3.63 -6.53
N VAL A 453 -20.31 -3.67 -5.80
CA VAL A 453 -21.14 -2.48 -5.58
C VAL A 453 -20.67 -1.77 -4.31
N ILE A 454 -20.33 -0.48 -4.43
CA ILE A 454 -20.01 0.40 -3.31
C ILE A 454 -21.10 1.47 -3.19
N GLY A 455 -21.86 1.45 -2.10
CA GLY A 455 -22.84 2.51 -1.81
C GLY A 455 -22.25 3.55 -0.86
N ALA A 456 -22.63 4.82 -1.00
CA ALA A 456 -22.33 5.87 -0.05
C ALA A 456 -23.62 6.54 0.47
N THR A 457 -23.73 6.71 1.79
CA THR A 457 -24.88 7.39 2.41
C THR A 457 -24.47 8.21 3.62
N ASN A 458 -25.18 9.31 3.88
CA ASN A 458 -25.06 10.02 5.16
C ASN A 458 -26.13 9.58 6.17
N ARG A 459 -27.18 8.90 5.70
CA ARG A 459 -28.36 8.54 6.49
C ARG A 459 -28.72 7.05 6.27
N PRO A 460 -27.92 6.12 6.80
CA PRO A 460 -28.13 4.68 6.56
C PRO A 460 -29.50 4.19 7.06
N ALA A 461 -30.10 4.83 8.06
CA ALA A 461 -31.42 4.49 8.60
C ALA A 461 -32.58 4.69 7.61
N LEU A 462 -32.37 5.49 6.55
CA LEU A 462 -33.39 5.74 5.52
C LEU A 462 -33.38 4.68 4.40
N LEU A 463 -32.34 3.83 4.32
CA LEU A 463 -32.21 2.85 3.26
C LEU A 463 -33.16 1.66 3.45
N ASP A 464 -33.68 1.16 2.33
CA ASP A 464 -34.51 -0.05 2.28
C ASP A 464 -33.76 -1.28 2.80
N ASP A 465 -34.43 -2.10 3.61
CA ASP A 465 -33.83 -3.26 4.27
C ASP A 465 -33.37 -4.34 3.28
N ALA A 466 -34.04 -4.46 2.13
CA ALA A 466 -33.61 -5.39 1.08
C ALA A 466 -32.28 -4.96 0.48
N ILE A 467 -32.07 -3.65 0.27
CA ILE A 467 -30.80 -3.10 -0.21
C ILE A 467 -29.69 -3.28 0.84
N LEU A 468 -29.97 -2.96 2.10
CA LEU A 468 -29.02 -3.14 3.20
C LEU A 468 -28.55 -4.60 3.31
N SER A 469 -29.44 -5.57 3.13
CA SER A 469 -29.09 -7.00 3.20
C SER A 469 -28.07 -7.46 2.14
N ARG A 470 -27.92 -6.74 1.01
CA ARG A 470 -26.95 -7.07 -0.06
C ARG A 470 -25.58 -6.46 0.19
N PHE A 471 -25.49 -5.45 1.04
CA PHE A 471 -24.22 -4.88 1.48
C PHE A 471 -23.56 -5.79 2.52
N THR A 472 -22.72 -6.71 2.05
CA THR A 472 -21.98 -7.67 2.89
C THR A 472 -21.02 -7.04 3.90
N ALA A 473 -20.58 -5.80 3.63
CA ALA A 473 -19.78 -5.01 4.56
C ALA A 473 -20.37 -3.61 4.72
N SER A 474 -20.47 -3.12 5.95
CA SER A 474 -20.85 -1.74 6.27
C SER A 474 -19.71 -1.07 7.02
N ILE A 475 -19.24 0.07 6.52
CA ILE A 475 -18.04 0.74 6.99
C ILE A 475 -18.36 2.19 7.34
N ALA A 476 -18.19 2.51 8.62
CA ALA A 476 -18.39 3.85 9.14
C ALA A 476 -17.17 4.74 8.86
N ILE A 477 -17.38 5.81 8.11
CA ILE A 477 -16.39 6.86 7.86
C ILE A 477 -16.69 8.03 8.80
N GLY A 478 -15.96 8.09 9.90
CA GLY A 478 -16.06 9.17 10.89
C GLY A 478 -15.47 10.50 10.42
N LEU A 479 -15.60 11.52 11.27
CA LEU A 479 -14.86 12.77 11.12
C LEU A 479 -13.35 12.53 11.35
N PRO A 480 -12.47 13.31 10.70
CA PRO A 480 -11.03 13.17 10.88
C PRO A 480 -10.61 13.52 12.31
N ASP A 481 -9.75 12.68 12.90
CA ASP A 481 -9.09 12.98 14.17
C ASP A 481 -8.03 14.09 14.04
N ALA A 482 -7.48 14.56 15.16
CA ALA A 482 -6.48 15.63 15.16
C ALA A 482 -5.28 15.36 14.22
N ALA A 483 -4.75 14.13 14.22
CA ALA A 483 -3.62 13.75 13.37
C ALA A 483 -4.01 13.76 11.89
N ALA A 484 -5.20 13.27 11.56
CA ALA A 484 -5.71 13.24 10.20
C ALA A 484 -6.09 14.64 9.69
N ARG A 485 -6.64 15.52 10.54
CA ARG A 485 -6.86 16.94 10.21
C ARG A 485 -5.55 17.65 9.90
N ALA A 486 -4.49 17.40 10.67
CA ALA A 486 -3.16 17.95 10.39
C ALA A 486 -2.62 17.51 9.03
N ARG A 487 -2.78 16.21 8.69
CA ARG A 487 -2.40 15.68 7.37
C ARG A 487 -3.21 16.29 6.22
N ILE A 488 -4.54 16.32 6.34
CA ILE A 488 -5.42 16.89 5.30
C ILE A 488 -5.11 18.38 5.12
N LEU A 489 -5.09 19.14 6.21
CA LEU A 489 -4.89 20.59 6.15
C LEU A 489 -3.51 20.94 5.59
N GLY A 490 -2.46 20.23 6.02
CA GLY A 490 -1.12 20.39 5.47
C GLY A 490 -1.05 20.08 3.97
N ALA A 491 -1.68 18.98 3.53
CA ALA A 491 -1.72 18.60 2.12
C ALA A 491 -2.49 19.61 1.25
N GLU A 492 -3.63 20.12 1.74
CA GLU A 492 -4.43 21.12 1.05
C GLU A 492 -3.71 22.48 0.97
N LEU A 493 -3.07 22.92 2.05
CA LEU A 493 -2.24 24.14 2.05
C LEU A 493 -1.08 24.03 1.05
N GLN A 494 -0.40 22.89 1.02
CA GLN A 494 0.67 22.63 0.06
C GLN A 494 0.17 22.66 -1.39
N ARG A 495 -1.01 22.08 -1.67
CA ARG A 495 -1.64 22.14 -3.00
C ARG A 495 -2.02 23.55 -3.41
N ALA A 496 -2.42 24.38 -2.45
CA ALA A 496 -2.70 25.79 -2.66
C ALA A 496 -1.41 26.65 -2.77
N GLY A 497 -0.23 26.07 -2.64
CA GLY A 497 1.06 26.76 -2.79
C GLY A 497 1.62 27.38 -1.50
N PHE A 498 1.00 27.14 -0.35
CA PHE A 498 1.47 27.64 0.94
C PHE A 498 2.52 26.70 1.56
N THR A 499 3.59 27.27 2.13
CA THR A 499 4.63 26.53 2.88
C THR A 499 4.41 26.55 4.40
N LEU A 500 3.17 26.76 4.85
CA LEU A 500 2.80 26.84 6.26
C LEU A 500 2.46 25.45 6.82
N ALA A 501 3.10 25.07 7.92
CA ALA A 501 2.67 23.93 8.73
C ALA A 501 1.67 24.39 9.80
N PRO A 502 0.45 23.81 9.86
CA PRO A 502 -0.56 24.21 10.85
C PRO A 502 -0.08 23.87 12.26
N ASP A 503 -0.17 24.84 13.18
CA ASP A 503 0.22 24.64 14.57
C ASP A 503 -0.83 23.86 15.39
N ALA A 504 -0.46 23.47 16.62
CA ALA A 504 -1.33 22.71 17.51
C ALA A 504 -2.66 23.41 17.81
N GLN A 505 -2.69 24.75 17.79
CA GLN A 505 -3.88 25.53 18.10
C GLN A 505 -4.88 25.53 16.92
N VAL A 506 -4.38 25.65 15.69
CA VAL A 506 -5.19 25.49 14.47
C VAL A 506 -5.80 24.09 14.42
N ILE A 507 -5.02 23.05 14.76
CA ILE A 507 -5.51 21.67 14.78
C ILE A 507 -6.57 21.45 15.87
N ALA A 508 -6.36 22.00 17.07
CA ALA A 508 -7.34 21.94 18.15
C ALA A 508 -8.64 22.68 17.79
N ASP A 509 -8.56 23.89 17.21
CA ASP A 509 -9.75 24.66 16.84
C ASP A 509 -10.45 24.08 15.59
N SER A 510 -9.75 23.28 14.78
CA SER A 510 -10.31 22.54 13.63
C SER A 510 -11.13 21.30 14.01
N THR A 511 -11.26 21.01 15.31
CA THR A 511 -12.02 19.86 15.79
C THR A 511 -13.42 19.81 15.18
N GLY A 512 -13.83 18.61 14.74
CA GLY A 512 -15.14 18.34 14.14
C GLY A 512 -15.32 18.81 12.68
N LEU A 513 -14.35 19.51 12.09
CA LEU A 513 -14.38 19.84 10.65
C LEU A 513 -14.17 18.58 9.79
N SER A 514 -14.96 18.46 8.72
CA SER A 514 -14.79 17.41 7.72
C SER A 514 -13.67 17.77 6.72
N GLY A 515 -13.23 16.81 5.90
CA GLY A 515 -12.26 17.08 4.83
C GLY A 515 -12.72 18.17 3.85
N ARG A 516 -14.04 18.23 3.56
CA ARG A 516 -14.64 19.30 2.75
C ARG A 516 -14.56 20.67 3.42
N ASP A 517 -14.75 20.73 4.74
CA ASP A 517 -14.68 21.99 5.48
C ASP A 517 -13.24 22.51 5.53
N LEU A 518 -12.26 21.62 5.72
CA LEU A 518 -10.83 21.95 5.64
C LEU A 518 -10.45 22.44 4.24
N HIS A 519 -10.94 21.78 3.18
CA HIS A 519 -10.76 22.26 1.81
C HIS A 519 -11.39 23.65 1.60
N THR A 520 -12.59 23.87 2.13
CA THR A 520 -13.28 25.17 2.04
C THR A 520 -12.53 26.27 2.78
N LEU A 521 -11.93 25.95 3.94
CA LEU A 521 -11.08 26.87 4.69
C LEU A 521 -9.88 27.28 3.83
N VAL A 522 -9.13 26.32 3.28
CA VAL A 522 -7.95 26.60 2.46
C VAL A 522 -8.34 27.35 1.19
N ALA A 523 -9.45 27.00 0.54
CA ALA A 523 -9.94 27.70 -0.65
C ALA A 523 -10.27 29.18 -0.36
N ARG A 524 -10.86 29.50 0.80
CA ARG A 524 -11.10 30.89 1.22
C ARG A 524 -9.80 31.64 1.47
N VAL A 525 -8.87 31.01 2.19
CA VAL A 525 -7.56 31.60 2.48
C VAL A 525 -6.79 31.84 1.18
N ALA A 526 -6.79 30.90 0.25
CA ALA A 526 -6.15 31.04 -1.06
C ALA A 526 -6.74 32.18 -1.90
N ALA A 527 -8.04 32.44 -1.76
CA ALA A 527 -8.71 33.54 -2.46
C ALA A 527 -8.35 34.92 -1.88
N GLU A 528 -8.04 35.01 -0.59
CA GLU A 528 -7.73 36.27 0.09
C GLU A 528 -6.22 36.55 0.18
N CYS A 529 -5.40 35.50 0.34
CA CYS A 529 -3.93 35.59 0.45
C CYS A 529 -3.26 35.31 -0.91
N VAL A 530 -3.56 36.15 -1.92
CA VAL A 530 -3.05 36.00 -3.29
C VAL A 530 -1.52 36.12 -3.37
N ASP A 531 -0.91 36.85 -2.44
CA ASP A 531 0.55 37.06 -2.35
C ASP A 531 1.31 35.80 -1.89
N GLY A 532 0.60 34.71 -1.55
CA GLY A 532 1.19 33.44 -1.12
C GLY A 532 1.73 33.44 0.32
N THR A 533 1.64 34.56 1.02
CA THR A 533 2.02 34.68 2.43
C THR A 533 0.83 34.36 3.34
N LEU A 534 0.97 33.32 4.16
CA LEU A 534 -0.03 32.92 5.15
C LEU A 534 0.66 32.59 6.47
N ASP A 535 0.14 33.13 7.56
CA ASP A 535 0.54 32.78 8.93
C ASP A 535 -0.56 32.01 9.68
N ASN A 536 -0.18 31.36 10.79
CA ASN A 536 -1.14 30.58 11.59
C ASN A 536 -2.22 31.46 12.25
N ALA A 537 -1.93 32.73 12.54
CA ALA A 537 -2.90 33.65 13.13
C ALA A 537 -4.05 33.96 12.16
N THR A 538 -3.72 34.25 10.89
CA THR A 538 -4.70 34.49 9.83
C THR A 538 -5.51 33.23 9.53
N LEU A 539 -4.83 32.07 9.42
CA LEU A 539 -5.50 30.78 9.23
C LEU A 539 -6.51 30.48 10.36
N LEU A 540 -6.13 30.74 11.62
CA LEU A 540 -6.99 30.58 12.79
C LEU A 540 -8.19 31.54 12.76
N ALA A 541 -8.00 32.78 12.31
CA ALA A 541 -9.08 33.75 12.15
C ALA A 541 -10.12 33.30 11.12
N HIS A 542 -9.68 32.82 9.95
CA HIS A 542 -10.59 32.27 8.92
C HIS A 542 -11.32 31.02 9.40
N LEU A 543 -10.65 30.17 10.16
CA LEU A 543 -11.25 28.98 10.74
C LEU A 543 -12.40 29.36 11.70
N ARG A 544 -12.17 30.33 12.60
CA ARG A 544 -13.20 30.82 13.52
C ARG A 544 -14.35 31.49 12.78
N ALA A 545 -14.05 32.26 11.74
CA ALA A 545 -15.06 32.87 10.89
C ALA A 545 -15.90 31.83 10.12
N LEU A 546 -15.30 30.71 9.69
CA LEU A 546 -16.00 29.61 9.04
C LEU A 546 -16.99 28.94 9.99
N ARG A 547 -16.62 28.77 11.27
CA ARG A 547 -17.51 28.22 12.31
C ARG A 547 -18.63 29.20 12.72
N GLY A 548 -18.37 30.50 12.67
CA GLY A 548 -19.35 31.54 13.03
C GLY A 548 -20.57 31.66 12.11
N LYS A 549 -20.53 31.18 10.86
CA LYS A 549 -21.63 31.36 9.88
C LYS A 549 -22.87 30.49 10.14
N GLY A 550 -22.77 29.47 11.00
CA GLY A 550 -23.91 28.63 11.41
C GLY A 550 -24.53 28.98 12.76
N SER A 551 -23.86 29.85 13.52
CA SER A 551 -24.25 30.29 14.86
C SER A 551 -25.11 31.56 14.75
N THR A 552 -26.17 31.65 15.55
CA THR A 552 -26.80 32.94 15.84
C THR A 552 -25.70 33.83 16.43
N ALA A 553 -25.13 34.72 15.60
CA ALA A 553 -23.95 35.52 15.87
C ALA A 553 -23.85 35.91 17.36
N VAL A 554 -23.09 35.11 18.11
CA VAL A 554 -22.78 35.43 19.49
C VAL A 554 -21.78 36.56 19.40
N ALA A 555 -22.19 37.78 19.76
CA ALA A 555 -21.26 38.86 20.03
C ALA A 555 -20.14 38.32 20.93
N THR A 556 -18.89 38.74 20.71
CA THR A 556 -17.72 38.31 21.49
C THR A 556 -17.91 38.69 22.96
N LEU A 557 -18.62 37.86 23.71
CA LEU A 557 -18.95 38.05 25.12
C LEU A 557 -17.87 37.36 25.95
N GLY A 558 -17.34 38.09 26.93
CA GLY A 558 -16.34 37.62 27.90
C GLY A 558 -16.96 37.19 29.23
N TRP A 559 -16.16 36.51 30.06
CA TRP A 559 -16.53 36.30 31.46
C TRP A 559 -16.62 37.62 32.23
N ASP A 560 -15.92 38.65 31.77
CA ASP A 560 -16.06 40.02 32.27
C ASP A 560 -17.43 40.64 31.98
N ASP A 561 -18.25 40.03 31.10
CA ASP A 561 -19.55 40.56 30.70
C ASP A 561 -20.72 40.19 31.63
N ILE A 562 -20.46 39.32 32.59
CA ILE A 562 -21.43 38.86 33.58
C ILE A 562 -20.80 38.87 34.97
N VAL A 563 -21.59 39.18 36.00
CA VAL A 563 -21.14 39.11 37.39
C VAL A 563 -21.68 37.83 37.99
N LEU A 564 -20.78 36.93 38.36
CA LEU A 564 -21.07 35.66 39.02
C LEU A 564 -20.06 35.43 40.15
N PRO A 565 -20.38 34.57 41.14
CA PRO A 565 -19.40 34.14 42.13
C PRO A 565 -18.17 33.53 41.44
N ALA A 566 -16.97 33.84 41.95
CA ALA A 566 -15.71 33.38 41.35
C ALA A 566 -15.65 31.86 41.17
N ALA A 567 -16.14 31.09 42.15
CA ALA A 567 -16.23 29.63 42.07
C ALA A 567 -17.10 29.14 40.90
N THR A 568 -18.22 29.81 40.64
CA THR A 568 -19.11 29.48 39.51
C THR A 568 -18.43 29.80 38.17
N VAL A 569 -17.71 30.92 38.08
CA VAL A 569 -16.94 31.28 36.87
C VAL A 569 -15.84 30.24 36.61
N GLU A 570 -15.08 29.87 37.64
CA GLU A 570 -14.04 28.84 37.53
C GLU A 570 -14.61 27.49 37.08
N GLU A 571 -15.78 27.11 37.59
CA GLU A 571 -16.48 25.89 37.16
C GLU A 571 -16.85 25.93 35.66
N PHE A 572 -17.43 27.04 35.18
CA PHE A 572 -17.74 27.17 33.76
C PHE A 572 -16.50 27.29 32.87
N VAL A 573 -15.43 27.93 33.35
CA VAL A 573 -14.14 27.98 32.64
C VAL A 573 -13.53 26.58 32.54
N GLY A 574 -13.60 25.79 33.60
CA GLY A 574 -13.19 24.39 33.62
C GLY A 574 -14.00 23.56 32.63
N LEU A 575 -15.33 23.66 32.69
CA LEU A 575 -16.25 23.01 31.77
C LEU A 575 -15.92 23.37 30.31
N GLY A 576 -15.71 24.65 30.00
CA GLY A 576 -15.34 25.08 28.64
C GLY A 576 -14.07 24.41 28.12
N LYS A 577 -13.06 24.22 28.98
CA LYS A 577 -11.83 23.50 28.64
C LYS A 577 -12.08 22.01 28.41
N GLU A 578 -12.93 21.38 29.21
CA GLU A 578 -13.33 19.97 29.04
C GLU A 578 -14.05 19.77 27.70
N LEU A 579 -15.04 20.62 27.41
CA LEU A 579 -15.83 20.55 26.17
C LEU A 579 -14.96 20.78 24.93
N ARG A 580 -14.01 21.72 24.98
CA ARG A 580 -13.06 21.99 23.88
C ARG A 580 -12.11 20.83 23.63
N ASN A 581 -11.65 20.16 24.70
CA ASN A 581 -10.68 19.05 24.62
C ASN A 581 -11.36 17.68 24.65
N ALA A 582 -12.64 17.61 24.28
CA ALA A 582 -13.42 16.39 24.41
C ALA A 582 -12.84 15.21 23.59
N GLU A 583 -12.24 15.49 22.43
CA GLU A 583 -11.54 14.49 21.62
C GLU A 583 -10.37 13.87 22.39
N THR A 584 -9.51 14.71 22.98
CA THR A 584 -8.35 14.26 23.76
C THR A 584 -8.77 13.50 25.01
N LEU A 585 -9.77 13.98 25.73
CA LEU A 585 -10.29 13.30 26.93
C LEU A 585 -10.85 11.91 26.58
N ALA A 586 -11.56 11.77 25.46
CA ALA A 586 -12.05 10.49 24.98
C ALA A 586 -10.91 9.50 24.68
N THR A 587 -9.80 9.96 24.07
CA THR A 587 -8.62 9.10 23.85
C THR A 587 -7.94 8.63 25.14
N LEU A 588 -8.06 9.42 26.21
CA LEU A 588 -7.55 9.08 27.54
C LEU A 588 -8.52 8.22 28.37
N GLY A 589 -9.71 7.90 27.82
CA GLY A 589 -10.75 7.17 28.54
C GLY A 589 -11.46 8.00 29.62
N VAL A 590 -11.34 9.33 29.58
CA VAL A 590 -12.01 10.23 30.53
C VAL A 590 -13.36 10.64 29.93
N PRO A 591 -14.50 10.35 30.60
CA PRO A 591 -15.82 10.72 30.10
C PRO A 591 -16.02 12.23 30.17
N VAL A 592 -16.56 12.81 29.10
CA VAL A 592 -16.91 14.23 29.00
C VAL A 592 -18.41 14.38 29.21
N PRO A 593 -18.88 15.31 30.05
CA PRO A 593 -20.31 15.50 30.30
C PRO A 593 -21.03 15.88 28.99
N ARG A 594 -22.12 15.18 28.67
CA ARG A 594 -22.91 15.42 27.45
C ARG A 594 -24.18 16.22 27.72
N GLY A 595 -24.78 16.02 28.89
CA GLY A 595 -25.88 16.83 29.39
C GLY A 595 -25.44 17.69 30.57
N ILE A 596 -25.59 19.01 30.43
CA ILE A 596 -25.29 19.98 31.48
C ILE A 596 -26.59 20.75 31.77
N LEU A 597 -26.99 20.79 33.04
CA LEU A 597 -28.14 21.55 33.51
C LEU A 597 -27.70 22.72 34.38
N MET A 598 -28.09 23.93 33.98
CA MET A 598 -27.97 25.13 34.79
C MET A 598 -29.27 25.34 35.56
N VAL A 599 -29.20 25.28 36.88
CA VAL A 599 -30.35 25.44 37.78
C VAL A 599 -30.21 26.75 38.54
N GLY A 600 -31.25 27.56 38.59
CA GLY A 600 -31.26 28.72 39.47
C GLY A 600 -32.47 29.60 39.27
N PRO A 601 -32.73 30.58 40.16
CA PRO A 601 -33.88 31.46 40.06
C PRO A 601 -33.95 32.21 38.71
N PRO A 602 -35.15 32.66 38.29
CA PRO A 602 -35.29 33.46 37.08
C PRO A 602 -34.47 34.75 37.21
N GLY A 603 -33.90 35.22 36.09
CA GLY A 603 -33.19 36.50 36.05
C GLY A 603 -31.73 36.50 36.53
N THR A 604 -31.14 35.33 36.80
CA THR A 604 -29.71 35.18 37.20
C THR A 604 -28.72 35.11 36.03
N GLY A 605 -29.19 35.24 34.79
CA GLY A 605 -28.31 35.31 33.61
C GLY A 605 -27.94 33.96 32.95
N LYS A 606 -28.65 32.87 33.25
CA LYS A 606 -28.44 31.52 32.65
C LYS A 606 -28.25 31.55 31.11
N THR A 607 -29.14 32.23 30.39
CA THR A 607 -29.06 32.39 28.93
C THR A 607 -27.78 33.11 28.48
N GLN A 608 -27.32 34.10 29.25
CA GLN A 608 -26.09 34.85 28.96
C GLN A 608 -24.83 34.01 29.25
N VAL A 609 -24.84 33.22 30.33
CA VAL A 609 -23.78 32.25 30.65
C VAL A 609 -23.59 31.24 29.52
N ALA A 610 -24.68 30.68 28.98
CA ALA A 610 -24.61 29.75 27.85
C ALA A 610 -23.90 30.35 26.63
N ARG A 611 -24.20 31.62 26.31
CA ARG A 611 -23.56 32.33 25.20
C ARG A 611 -22.07 32.62 25.47
N ILE A 612 -21.73 33.05 26.68
CA ILE A 612 -20.34 33.29 27.09
C ILE A 612 -19.54 31.98 27.04
N LEU A 613 -20.07 30.88 27.58
CA LEU A 613 -19.43 29.57 27.56
C LEU A 613 -19.12 29.12 26.13
N ALA A 614 -20.09 29.22 25.22
CA ALA A 614 -19.88 28.85 23.82
C ALA A 614 -18.83 29.74 23.14
N SER A 615 -18.92 31.06 23.34
CA SER A 615 -17.98 32.05 22.79
C SER A 615 -16.55 31.82 23.27
N GLN A 616 -16.34 31.67 24.58
CA GLN A 616 -15.03 31.50 25.21
C GLN A 616 -14.42 30.12 24.92
N SER A 617 -15.26 29.10 24.74
CA SER A 617 -14.81 27.76 24.39
C SER A 617 -14.55 27.58 22.88
N GLY A 618 -14.99 28.53 22.04
CA GLY A 618 -14.89 28.45 20.59
C GLY A 618 -15.79 27.36 19.98
N LEU A 619 -16.90 27.04 20.64
CA LEU A 619 -17.85 26.00 20.22
C LEU A 619 -18.98 26.62 19.41
N ALA A 620 -19.52 25.87 18.45
CA ALA A 620 -20.75 26.30 17.77
C ALA A 620 -21.91 26.38 18.78
N PHE A 621 -22.85 27.28 18.55
CA PHE A 621 -23.96 27.53 19.47
C PHE A 621 -25.29 27.54 18.71
N ILE A 622 -26.18 26.61 19.08
CA ILE A 622 -27.55 26.52 18.56
C ILE A 622 -28.49 26.66 19.76
N ALA A 623 -29.22 27.77 19.84
CA ALA A 623 -30.27 27.94 20.83
C ALA A 623 -31.61 27.45 20.30
N LEU A 624 -32.33 26.68 21.11
CA LEU A 624 -33.70 26.25 20.88
C LEU A 624 -34.58 26.95 21.91
N SER A 625 -35.51 27.78 21.43
CA SER A 625 -36.52 28.38 22.30
C SER A 625 -37.70 27.43 22.51
N SER A 626 -38.45 27.61 23.60
CA SER A 626 -39.70 26.90 23.84
C SER A 626 -40.71 27.08 22.69
N ALA A 627 -40.70 28.26 22.05
CA ALA A 627 -41.51 28.54 20.85
C ALA A 627 -41.06 27.73 19.61
N ASP A 628 -39.75 27.57 19.38
CA ASP A 628 -39.22 26.79 18.24
C ASP A 628 -39.66 25.32 18.30
N LEU A 629 -39.76 24.79 19.52
CA LEU A 629 -40.12 23.41 19.81
C LEU A 629 -41.65 23.18 19.80
N LYS A 630 -42.45 24.16 20.24
CA LYS A 630 -43.92 24.05 20.34
C LYS A 630 -44.69 24.54 19.11
N ALA A 631 -44.05 25.21 18.15
CA ALA A 631 -44.76 25.78 16.99
C ALA A 631 -45.07 24.75 15.87
N GLY A 632 -46.05 23.87 16.02
CA GLY A 632 -46.47 22.95 14.93
C GLY A 632 -47.65 22.05 15.26
N TYR A 633 -48.18 21.34 14.25
CA TYR A 633 -49.18 20.27 14.41
C TYR A 633 -48.53 19.00 15.02
N LEU A 634 -49.32 18.12 15.67
CA LEU A 634 -48.86 16.84 16.25
C LEU A 634 -47.96 16.08 15.25
N GLY A 635 -46.75 15.67 15.68
CA GLY A 635 -45.78 14.93 14.86
C GLY A 635 -44.66 15.75 14.21
N GLN A 636 -44.71 17.09 14.25
CA GLN A 636 -43.64 17.96 13.72
C GLN A 636 -42.62 18.41 14.78
N SER A 637 -42.99 18.34 16.07
CA SER A 637 -42.13 18.82 17.17
C SER A 637 -40.91 17.92 17.39
N GLY A 638 -41.06 16.59 17.31
CA GLY A 638 -39.94 15.66 17.37
C GLY A 638 -38.99 15.81 16.17
N GLN A 639 -39.53 15.97 14.96
CA GLN A 639 -38.72 16.20 13.76
C GLN A 639 -37.86 17.47 13.85
N ARG A 640 -38.34 18.51 14.53
CA ARG A 640 -37.56 19.74 14.76
C ARG A 640 -36.43 19.55 15.74
N VAL A 641 -36.65 18.81 16.84
CA VAL A 641 -35.58 18.42 17.77
C VAL A 641 -34.54 17.61 17.00
N GLN A 642 -34.96 16.60 16.23
CA GLN A 642 -34.07 15.81 15.39
C GLN A 642 -33.28 16.69 14.41
N ALA A 643 -33.95 17.59 13.68
CA ALA A 643 -33.31 18.49 12.72
C ALA A 643 -32.31 19.45 13.40
N ALA A 644 -32.63 19.93 14.61
CA ALA A 644 -31.72 20.77 15.39
C ALA A 644 -30.45 20.00 15.81
N PHE A 645 -30.60 18.76 16.27
CA PHE A 645 -29.46 17.90 16.62
C PHE A 645 -28.68 17.43 15.39
N GLU A 646 -29.32 17.19 14.25
CA GLU A 646 -28.64 16.96 12.96
C GLU A 646 -27.80 18.17 12.54
N ARG A 647 -28.37 19.39 12.66
CA ARG A 647 -27.62 20.64 12.44
C ARG A 647 -26.46 20.79 13.42
N ALA A 648 -26.66 20.45 14.69
CA ALA A 648 -25.61 20.49 15.70
C ALA A 648 -24.48 19.50 15.41
N ARG A 649 -24.81 18.29 14.96
CA ARG A 649 -23.82 17.28 14.52
C ARG A 649 -23.03 17.77 13.32
N ALA A 650 -23.68 18.46 12.38
CA ALA A 650 -23.01 19.06 11.23
C ALA A 650 -22.08 20.24 11.61
N GLN A 651 -22.30 20.87 12.78
CA GLN A 651 -21.47 21.96 13.31
C GLN A 651 -20.60 21.53 14.49
N ALA A 652 -20.45 20.22 14.74
CA ALA A 652 -19.71 19.73 15.88
C ALA A 652 -18.24 20.23 15.86
N PRO A 653 -17.63 20.52 17.02
CA PRO A 653 -18.21 20.50 18.36
C PRO A 653 -19.15 21.68 18.59
N CYS A 654 -20.35 21.38 19.12
CA CYS A 654 -21.49 22.29 19.19
C CYS A 654 -22.23 22.15 20.52
N ILE A 655 -22.62 23.29 21.11
CA ILE A 655 -23.55 23.37 22.23
C ILE A 655 -24.96 23.58 21.67
N VAL A 656 -25.87 22.67 21.98
CA VAL A 656 -27.31 22.83 21.83
C VAL A 656 -27.84 23.39 23.13
N PHE A 657 -28.31 24.63 23.13
CA PHE A 657 -28.84 25.29 24.30
C PHE A 657 -30.37 25.22 24.31
N VAL A 658 -30.95 24.69 25.39
CA VAL A 658 -32.40 24.66 25.62
C VAL A 658 -32.70 25.50 26.84
N ASP A 659 -33.40 26.62 26.64
CA ASP A 659 -33.88 27.45 27.75
C ASP A 659 -35.22 26.94 28.27
N GLU A 660 -35.51 27.18 29.55
CA GLU A 660 -36.76 26.79 30.21
C GLU A 660 -37.11 25.30 30.01
N LEU A 661 -36.14 24.41 30.26
CA LEU A 661 -36.32 22.97 30.08
C LEU A 661 -37.49 22.41 30.92
N ASP A 662 -37.78 23.01 32.07
CA ASP A 662 -38.93 22.73 32.92
C ASP A 662 -40.28 22.97 32.21
N ILE A 663 -40.35 23.88 31.24
CA ILE A 663 -41.54 24.17 30.43
C ILE A 663 -41.61 23.28 29.17
N VAL A 664 -40.46 22.90 28.63
CA VAL A 664 -40.33 22.07 27.42
C VAL A 664 -40.49 20.58 27.74
N ALA A 665 -40.05 20.16 28.92
CA ALA A 665 -40.00 18.77 29.37
C ALA A 665 -40.42 18.62 30.85
N PRO A 666 -41.66 18.99 31.21
CA PRO A 666 -42.17 18.86 32.57
C PRO A 666 -42.26 17.40 33.04
N ALA A 667 -42.22 17.20 34.35
CA ALA A 667 -42.46 15.91 34.99
C ALA A 667 -43.87 15.40 34.71
N ARG A 668 -43.98 14.08 34.47
CA ARG A 668 -45.26 13.43 34.14
C ARG A 668 -46.29 13.64 35.26
N GLY A 669 -47.45 14.18 34.89
CA GLY A 669 -48.57 14.42 35.83
C GLY A 669 -48.46 15.70 36.66
N ALA A 670 -47.52 16.60 36.35
CA ALA A 670 -47.38 17.89 37.05
C ALA A 670 -48.52 18.89 36.73
N ASP A 671 -49.12 18.81 35.55
CA ASP A 671 -50.30 19.60 35.17
C ASP A 671 -51.51 18.67 35.00
N GLY A 672 -52.54 18.87 35.83
CA GLY A 672 -53.81 18.19 35.71
C GLY A 672 -54.55 18.63 34.45
N ASP A 673 -55.05 17.65 33.70
CA ASP A 673 -55.90 17.76 32.51
C ASP A 673 -55.18 18.18 31.21
N GLY A 674 -54.89 17.20 30.34
CA GLY A 674 -54.33 17.41 29.00
C GLY A 674 -52.85 17.03 28.84
N ASP A 675 -52.55 15.74 28.92
CA ASP A 675 -51.23 15.13 28.64
C ASP A 675 -50.81 15.38 27.17
N ASP A 676 -50.28 16.58 26.90
CA ASP A 676 -49.85 17.09 25.59
C ASP A 676 -48.92 16.07 24.92
N ALA A 677 -49.46 15.31 23.96
CA ALA A 677 -48.70 14.33 23.18
C ALA A 677 -47.42 14.96 22.56
N TYR A 678 -47.47 16.27 22.29
CA TYR A 678 -46.33 17.12 21.90
C TYR A 678 -45.16 17.05 22.88
N THR A 679 -45.42 17.20 24.17
CA THR A 679 -44.39 17.20 25.22
C THR A 679 -43.73 15.82 25.34
N ARG A 680 -44.53 14.75 25.29
CA ARG A 680 -44.01 13.37 25.30
C ARG A 680 -43.15 13.07 24.07
N GLU A 681 -43.54 13.57 22.91
CA GLU A 681 -42.77 13.46 21.67
C GLU A 681 -41.42 14.20 21.77
N ILE A 682 -41.41 15.44 22.27
CA ILE A 682 -40.19 16.23 22.48
C ILE A 682 -39.25 15.55 23.48
N VAL A 683 -39.78 15.09 24.63
CA VAL A 683 -39.00 14.38 25.65
C VAL A 683 -38.42 13.08 25.10
N GLY A 684 -39.23 12.29 24.39
CA GLY A 684 -38.79 11.06 23.74
C GLY A 684 -37.67 11.29 22.73
N GLN A 685 -37.81 12.31 21.87
CA GLN A 685 -36.78 12.65 20.91
C GLN A 685 -35.51 13.17 21.60
N LEU A 686 -35.61 14.05 22.60
CA LEU A 686 -34.44 14.55 23.34
C LEU A 686 -33.66 13.42 24.02
N LEU A 687 -34.36 12.44 24.61
CA LEU A 687 -33.75 11.24 25.18
C LEU A 687 -33.05 10.41 24.10
N GLN A 688 -33.70 10.18 22.95
CA GLN A 688 -33.12 9.45 21.84
C GLN A 688 -31.87 10.16 21.28
N GLU A 689 -31.89 11.50 21.21
CA GLU A 689 -30.74 12.28 20.77
C GLU A 689 -29.59 12.19 21.79
N LEU A 690 -29.86 12.29 23.09
CA LEU A 690 -28.85 12.14 24.15
C LEU A 690 -28.25 10.73 24.17
N ASP A 691 -29.07 9.69 24.11
CA ASP A 691 -28.64 8.29 24.08
C ASP A 691 -27.93 7.96 22.74
N GLY A 692 -28.38 8.54 21.62
CA GLY A 692 -27.79 8.36 20.29
C GLY A 692 -26.48 9.11 20.09
N VAL A 693 -26.27 10.23 20.78
CA VAL A 693 -24.99 10.97 20.83
C VAL A 693 -23.89 10.13 21.48
N SER A 694 -24.22 9.22 22.41
CA SER A 694 -23.27 8.26 23.00
C SER A 694 -22.56 7.39 21.96
N SER A 695 -23.23 7.10 20.84
CA SER A 695 -22.81 6.12 19.84
C SER A 695 -22.14 6.76 18.61
N HIS A 696 -22.33 8.07 18.40
CA HIS A 696 -21.83 8.80 17.23
C HIS A 696 -20.66 9.70 17.62
N ALA A 697 -19.65 9.77 16.75
CA ALA A 697 -18.43 10.59 16.89
C ALA A 697 -18.67 12.13 16.88
N GLY A 698 -19.88 12.60 17.24
CA GLY A 698 -20.23 14.01 17.32
C GLY A 698 -19.98 14.56 18.72
N GLN A 699 -19.17 15.61 18.83
CA GLN A 699 -18.98 16.40 20.05
C GLN A 699 -20.14 17.40 20.22
N VAL A 700 -21.38 16.88 20.26
CA VAL A 700 -22.57 17.67 20.57
C VAL A 700 -22.83 17.59 22.07
N PHE A 701 -23.09 18.74 22.67
CA PHE A 701 -23.34 18.89 24.11
C PHE A 701 -24.69 19.58 24.31
N LEU A 702 -25.56 19.01 25.14
CA LEU A 702 -26.80 19.64 25.55
C LEU A 702 -26.54 20.50 26.77
N LEU A 703 -26.77 21.80 26.65
CA LEU A 703 -26.77 22.73 27.77
C LEU A 703 -28.23 23.18 28.02
N ALA A 704 -28.80 22.77 29.13
CA ALA A 704 -30.16 23.13 29.51
C ALA A 704 -30.15 24.19 30.61
N ALA A 705 -31.12 25.09 30.59
CA ALA A 705 -31.41 26.01 31.70
C ALA A 705 -32.79 25.72 32.27
N SER A 706 -32.91 25.76 33.59
CA SER A 706 -34.18 25.61 34.29
C SER A 706 -34.25 26.49 35.52
N ASN A 707 -35.47 26.92 35.86
CA ASN A 707 -35.71 27.59 37.13
C ASN A 707 -35.96 26.56 38.24
N HIS A 708 -36.67 25.47 37.93
CA HIS A 708 -37.04 24.42 38.87
C HIS A 708 -36.57 23.04 38.40
N ALA A 709 -35.46 22.55 38.96
CA ALA A 709 -34.94 21.22 38.60
C ALA A 709 -35.94 20.09 38.90
N THR A 710 -36.72 20.19 39.97
CA THR A 710 -37.73 19.19 40.36
C THR A 710 -38.91 19.09 39.40
N ALA A 711 -39.11 20.10 38.54
CA ALA A 711 -40.21 20.14 37.59
C ALA A 711 -39.88 19.44 36.26
N ILE A 712 -38.64 19.00 36.04
CA ILE A 712 -38.19 18.36 34.78
C ILE A 712 -38.50 16.85 34.81
N ASP A 713 -38.80 16.25 33.64
CA ASP A 713 -38.95 14.81 33.50
C ASP A 713 -37.75 14.04 34.11
N PRO A 714 -37.98 13.08 35.03
CA PRO A 714 -36.92 12.33 35.70
C PRO A 714 -35.99 11.56 34.76
N ALA A 715 -36.49 11.10 33.61
CA ALA A 715 -35.67 10.37 32.64
C ALA A 715 -34.66 11.31 31.98
N LEU A 716 -35.04 12.56 31.67
CA LEU A 716 -34.11 13.57 31.15
C LEU A 716 -33.12 14.03 32.21
N LEU A 717 -33.57 14.25 33.45
CA LEU A 717 -32.69 14.61 34.57
C LEU A 717 -31.55 13.61 34.75
N SER A 718 -31.81 12.32 34.56
CA SER A 718 -30.78 11.29 34.72
C SER A 718 -29.75 11.23 33.58
N ARG A 719 -29.93 11.97 32.47
CA ARG A 719 -28.95 12.13 31.37
C ARG A 719 -28.29 13.51 31.37
N LEU A 720 -28.66 14.36 32.34
CA LEU A 720 -28.03 15.65 32.61
C LEU A 720 -26.96 15.46 33.69
N ASP A 721 -25.87 14.79 33.29
CA ASP A 721 -24.79 14.29 34.15
C ASP A 721 -24.14 15.37 35.02
N ARG A 722 -24.11 16.61 34.53
CA ARG A 722 -23.53 17.76 35.25
C ARG A 722 -24.62 18.77 35.59
N GLN A 723 -24.72 19.15 36.86
CA GLN A 723 -25.63 20.19 37.31
C GLN A 723 -24.85 21.33 37.95
N ILE A 724 -25.08 22.56 37.48
CA ILE A 724 -24.43 23.77 37.99
C ILE A 724 -25.50 24.71 38.52
N VAL A 725 -25.39 25.05 39.80
CA VAL A 725 -26.35 25.93 40.48
C VAL A 725 -25.89 27.39 40.36
N ILE A 726 -26.74 28.23 39.77
CA ILE A 726 -26.55 29.68 39.70
C ILE A 726 -27.47 30.32 40.75
N ALA A 727 -26.89 30.61 41.91
CA ALA A 727 -27.58 31.24 43.03
C ALA A 727 -27.92 32.72 42.76
N LEU A 728 -28.76 33.30 43.61
CA LEU A 728 -28.97 34.75 43.63
C LEU A 728 -27.68 35.48 43.99
N PRO A 729 -27.46 36.69 43.44
CA PRO A 729 -26.27 37.47 43.74
C PRO A 729 -26.23 37.88 45.21
N ASP A 730 -25.06 37.68 45.84
CA ASP A 730 -24.76 38.22 47.15
C ASP A 730 -24.63 39.75 47.13
N HIS A 731 -24.48 40.37 48.29
CA HIS A 731 -24.39 41.83 48.38
C HIS A 731 -23.31 42.43 47.48
N ALA A 732 -22.11 41.84 47.46
CA ALA A 732 -21.00 42.29 46.64
C ALA A 732 -21.29 42.14 45.14
N ALA A 733 -21.87 41.02 44.72
CA ALA A 733 -22.28 40.78 43.35
C ALA A 733 -23.39 41.76 42.92
N ARG A 734 -24.38 42.05 43.77
CA ARG A 734 -25.43 43.04 43.48
C ARG A 734 -24.85 44.43 43.27
N ALA A 735 -23.92 44.86 44.14
CA ALA A 735 -23.22 46.14 43.96
C ALA A 735 -22.46 46.18 42.63
N ALA A 736 -21.74 45.12 42.27
CA ALA A 736 -21.03 45.03 40.99
C ALA A 736 -21.98 45.02 39.77
N ILE A 737 -23.12 44.31 39.85
CA ILE A 737 -24.16 44.31 38.81
C ILE A 737 -24.72 45.73 38.62
N VAL A 738 -25.08 46.41 39.70
CA VAL A 738 -25.63 47.77 39.64
C VAL A 738 -24.59 48.76 39.10
N ALA A 739 -23.35 48.70 39.57
CA ALA A 739 -22.27 49.54 39.06
C ALA A 739 -22.06 49.34 37.55
N ARG A 740 -22.14 48.10 37.07
CA ARG A 740 -22.09 47.78 35.63
C ARG A 740 -23.30 48.34 34.89
N LEU A 741 -24.51 48.21 35.43
CA LEU A 741 -25.73 48.70 34.82
C LEU A 741 -25.79 50.24 34.76
N LEU A 742 -25.16 50.94 35.70
CA LEU A 742 -25.06 52.41 35.70
C LEU A 742 -23.96 52.94 34.76
N ARG A 743 -23.00 52.11 34.36
CA ARG A 743 -21.89 52.51 33.49
C ARG A 743 -22.41 53.04 32.15
N GLY A 744 -21.96 54.25 31.79
CA GLY A 744 -22.32 54.90 30.52
C GLY A 744 -23.73 55.53 30.49
N LYS A 745 -24.48 55.50 31.59
CA LYS A 745 -25.75 56.24 31.71
C LYS A 745 -25.49 57.70 32.13
N PRO A 746 -26.38 58.65 31.80
CA PRO A 746 -26.25 60.03 32.26
C PRO A 746 -26.67 60.12 33.74
N LEU A 747 -25.70 60.36 34.63
CA LEU A 747 -25.88 60.37 36.08
C LEU A 747 -25.67 61.78 36.66
N ASP A 748 -26.49 62.15 37.64
CA ASP A 748 -26.33 63.32 38.51
C ASP A 748 -26.17 62.85 39.98
N LEU A 749 -25.45 61.75 40.13
CA LEU A 749 -25.20 61.05 41.39
C LEU A 749 -23.89 60.27 41.28
N ASP A 750 -23.28 59.93 42.42
CA ASP A 750 -22.14 59.03 42.43
C ASP A 750 -22.58 57.58 42.18
N ALA A 751 -22.06 56.99 41.11
CA ALA A 751 -22.40 55.63 40.70
C ALA A 751 -21.97 54.59 41.73
N ALA A 752 -20.85 54.79 42.43
CA ALA A 752 -20.36 53.85 43.44
C ALA A 752 -21.25 53.89 44.69
N ALA A 753 -21.58 55.10 45.17
CA ALA A 753 -22.53 55.27 46.27
C ALA A 753 -23.92 54.70 45.93
N ALA A 754 -24.44 54.95 44.72
CA ALA A 754 -25.72 54.39 44.29
C ALA A 754 -25.70 52.85 44.20
N ALA A 755 -24.60 52.27 43.72
CA ALA A 755 -24.43 50.82 43.66
C ALA A 755 -24.47 50.17 45.05
N SER A 756 -23.74 50.72 46.01
CA SER A 756 -23.78 50.24 47.40
C SER A 756 -25.17 50.41 48.01
N TRP A 757 -25.80 51.58 47.82
CA TRP A 757 -27.10 51.89 48.41
C TRP A 757 -28.22 50.97 47.89
N ILE A 758 -28.21 50.64 46.60
CA ILE A 758 -29.15 49.68 46.00
C ILE A 758 -28.87 48.28 46.54
N ALA A 759 -27.60 47.86 46.61
CA ALA A 759 -27.23 46.51 47.06
C ALA A 759 -27.69 46.20 48.50
N ASP A 760 -27.66 47.21 49.38
CA ASP A 760 -28.17 47.14 50.77
C ASP A 760 -29.68 46.87 50.85
N ARG A 761 -30.45 47.28 49.82
CA ARG A 761 -31.92 47.28 49.79
C ARG A 761 -32.51 46.28 48.80
N SER A 762 -31.66 45.56 48.09
CA SER A 762 -32.06 44.63 47.04
C SER A 762 -31.80 43.17 47.45
N ASP A 763 -31.94 42.83 48.73
CA ASP A 763 -31.67 41.46 49.15
C ASP A 763 -32.68 40.48 48.53
N GLY A 764 -32.17 39.32 48.10
CA GLY A 764 -32.94 38.34 47.33
C GLY A 764 -33.30 38.74 45.89
N GLN A 765 -32.92 39.93 45.41
CA GLN A 765 -33.20 40.36 44.03
C GLN A 765 -32.20 39.79 43.02
N SER A 766 -32.69 39.39 41.84
CA SER A 766 -31.87 38.89 40.73
C SER A 766 -31.26 40.03 39.89
N GLY A 767 -30.33 39.71 38.99
CA GLY A 767 -29.78 40.69 38.05
C GLY A 767 -30.85 41.33 37.16
N ARG A 768 -31.89 40.56 36.79
CA ARG A 768 -33.06 41.08 36.05
C ARG A 768 -33.85 42.10 36.89
N ASP A 769 -34.02 41.85 38.17
CA ASP A 769 -34.76 42.74 39.07
C ASP A 769 -34.01 44.06 39.27
N LEU A 770 -32.69 44.00 39.46
CA LEU A 770 -31.82 45.20 39.53
C LEU A 770 -31.85 46.00 38.22
N HIS A 771 -31.81 45.32 37.08
CA HIS A 771 -31.97 45.97 35.78
C HIS A 771 -33.34 46.65 35.65
N ASN A 772 -34.41 45.99 36.10
CA ASN A 772 -35.75 46.55 36.07
C ASN A 772 -35.89 47.76 37.00
N TRP A 773 -35.28 47.73 38.19
CA TRP A 773 -35.22 48.88 39.09
C TRP A 773 -34.55 50.08 38.42
N ILE A 774 -33.32 49.91 37.93
CA ILE A 774 -32.58 51.00 37.26
C ILE A 774 -33.33 51.50 36.01
N SER A 775 -33.96 50.60 35.26
CA SER A 775 -34.76 50.97 34.08
C SER A 775 -36.00 51.80 34.47
N ARG A 776 -36.69 51.45 35.55
CA ARG A 776 -37.81 52.24 36.08
C ARG A 776 -37.36 53.61 36.56
N ALA A 777 -36.24 53.67 37.29
CA ALA A 777 -35.64 54.93 37.73
C ALA A 777 -35.24 55.82 36.53
N MET A 778 -34.65 55.24 35.48
CA MET A 778 -34.30 55.98 34.27
C MET A 778 -35.54 56.50 33.53
N ARG A 779 -36.60 55.67 33.38
CA ARG A 779 -37.87 56.12 32.79
C ARG A 779 -38.51 57.25 33.59
N ARG A 780 -38.39 57.21 34.92
CA ARG A 780 -38.84 58.29 35.79
C ARG A 780 -38.04 59.57 35.55
N ALA A 781 -36.70 59.49 35.48
CA ALA A 781 -35.84 60.63 35.17
C ALA A 781 -36.20 61.26 33.81
N VAL A 782 -36.48 60.43 32.79
CA VAL A 782 -36.96 60.89 31.48
C VAL A 782 -38.31 61.60 31.61
N ARG A 783 -39.28 60.99 32.31
CA ARG A 783 -40.61 61.59 32.51
C ARG A 783 -40.52 62.94 33.25
N ARG A 784 -39.66 63.05 34.27
CA ARG A 784 -39.39 64.30 35.00
C ARG A 784 -38.84 65.39 34.09
N THR A 785 -37.91 65.02 33.21
CA THR A 785 -37.32 65.95 32.22
C THR A 785 -38.38 66.40 31.22
N LEU A 786 -39.20 65.46 30.71
CA LEU A 786 -40.29 65.72 29.77
C LEU A 786 -41.43 66.57 30.34
N GLN A 787 -41.60 66.63 31.65
CA GLN A 787 -42.57 67.54 32.29
C GLN A 787 -42.15 69.01 32.22
N HIS A 788 -40.86 69.30 32.00
CA HIS A 788 -40.30 70.65 32.02
C HIS A 788 -39.74 71.08 30.65
N SER A 789 -39.55 70.15 29.71
CA SER A 789 -38.99 70.37 28.37
C SER A 789 -39.45 69.28 27.42
N ASP A 790 -39.85 69.61 26.18
CA ASP A 790 -40.18 68.60 25.16
C ASP A 790 -38.95 67.80 24.67
N ASP A 791 -37.74 68.23 25.02
CA ASP A 791 -36.48 67.52 24.74
C ASP A 791 -35.98 66.73 25.97
N ALA A 792 -35.76 65.43 25.76
CA ALA A 792 -35.26 64.49 26.77
C ALA A 792 -33.71 64.35 26.79
N SER A 793 -32.99 65.02 25.90
CA SER A 793 -31.52 64.89 25.76
C SER A 793 -30.74 65.27 27.03
N GLY A 794 -31.28 66.19 27.84
CA GLY A 794 -30.72 66.62 29.12
C GLY A 794 -30.99 65.70 30.31
N THR A 795 -31.63 64.54 30.11
CA THR A 795 -32.01 63.65 31.21
C THR A 795 -30.78 63.17 31.98
N ARG A 796 -30.77 63.41 33.29
CA ARG A 796 -29.79 62.81 34.22
C ARG A 796 -30.50 62.12 35.37
N LEU A 797 -30.03 60.93 35.73
CA LEU A 797 -30.56 60.12 36.83
C LEU A 797 -30.17 60.74 38.18
N GLN A 798 -31.15 60.99 39.05
CA GLN A 798 -30.97 61.58 40.38
C GLN A 798 -31.31 60.58 41.50
N TRP A 799 -30.91 60.89 42.74
CA TRP A 799 -31.19 60.05 43.92
C TRP A 799 -32.70 59.82 44.14
N ASP A 800 -33.51 60.85 44.00
CA ASP A 800 -34.97 60.75 44.16
C ASP A 800 -35.59 59.74 43.18
N ASP A 801 -35.05 59.65 41.96
CA ASP A 801 -35.52 58.70 40.95
C ASP A 801 -35.24 57.24 41.38
N LEU A 802 -34.11 56.97 42.03
CA LEU A 802 -33.75 55.65 42.57
C LEU A 802 -34.56 55.30 43.83
N VAL A 803 -34.73 56.26 44.73
CA VAL A 803 -35.42 56.07 46.02
C VAL A 803 -36.92 55.84 45.81
N GLU A 804 -37.58 56.66 44.99
CA GLU A 804 -39.02 56.52 44.77
C GLU A 804 -39.37 55.24 44.00
N THR A 805 -38.45 54.72 43.18
CA THR A 805 -38.65 53.44 42.47
C THR A 805 -38.31 52.22 43.31
N ALA A 806 -37.66 52.39 44.47
CA ALA A 806 -37.38 51.32 45.43
C ALA A 806 -38.67 50.70 45.99
N ASN A 807 -39.60 51.58 46.39
CA ASN A 807 -40.85 51.21 47.09
C ASN A 807 -41.92 50.59 46.17
N ALA A 808 -41.72 50.60 44.86
CA ALA A 808 -42.61 49.97 43.88
C ALA A 808 -42.24 48.49 43.61
N THR A 809 -41.36 47.90 44.43
CA THR A 809 -40.78 46.55 44.24
C THR A 809 -40.90 45.65 45.47
N MET A 810 -41.25 46.22 46.62
CA MET A 810 -41.77 45.48 47.78
C MET A 810 -43.28 45.36 47.63
#